data_AF-A0A180H3E4-F1
#
_entry.id   AF-A0A180H3E4-F1
#
_cell.length_a   1.000
_cell.length_b   1.000
_cell.length_c   1.000
_cell.angle_alpha   90.00
_cell.angle_beta   90.00
_cell.angle_gamma   90.00
#
_symmetry.space_group_name_H-M   'P 1'
#
loop_
_entity.id
_entity.type
_entity.pdbx_description
1 polymer ?
#
loop_
_entity_poly.entity_id
_entity_poly.type
_entity_poly.pdbx_seq_one_letter_code
_entity_poly.pdbx_strand_id
1 'polypeptide(L)'
;MSSDQGRGAALDDSDRPSHQPNIDPDPPRPGSQVHKSRSAMPPHRPGAVPSERVQPLRRAHESPPKERLDYRLREARSRERKESDRESLQFTMDPQSTGESQQQPIEADINEYKHFVTLHSYKENQQTEHFAVVSKVVGIERLRNYHDDLEEILKLKSPDTNQEDVISQWVKFFQGYKGSFTRLKKILNLTDADHEDQIEQLVELAHFIRFPTVKEPSGMSQEEMLTRIKTLHPTDRERFGKLHCCEGAILVESFTVLFEAVGIKKLQRYLTKLENILKLKPPDTKQEDVILRWAKFFQGYKGSFTKLKKILNLTNADHENEIKQLVELAHFIRFPTVKELSGMSQEEMLTKIQQSTEESRKSQDELTEFEHFKKLHAYREKKLLGTHQQSLPPLITFEVARLRKYHEDLEMFIKSLKGSLPAFQYLYRRFYEGGSDSLRELKEYVGLQDAVHQNKIDKLTQLAYFKRFPTRQDSGMLPDQMLLALGPTKSPPKTAIDTVERLARSAEIVREGFKVPYVAYNSIVTPALETLRDYIVKWESNLYRAPYTSLVGPTMSGKTRLILELAKHVPVVYICLRPPNSTGQPPRSELADLMLPDRAVKVDLEQHYTHLLTAIFRVVASFFSKPNRRRQAINDQLNAWNKYSFQLDNVPVQFAYDVQEKMKMLAESKNSRFRISALRDAAKKMNQGIPGAKGVAPVLLAIDEARNLADEKNNDDLSYFHLLRRILAELPTSGGFFSLFIDTSSRLANFPLALDDVPSARPDGHGAKLFEPIYRIPSLDLFVPGPPKNWLELLSPARLLSYGCPFYGLYYEHATKKGGANQLENTMCIAGLKLLCRSEFPTSKMLTQPQIFALLGSIIHTRLYNESALHTQLVSSHAAHCMFIDPAGEFIISDYPSQFPYASAAGAFLARSPFSWERCIDVLALAVQDGLLADGDAGEMATRLILIYAMQQTKILDSGNEFTIKQGHSGRLRDFLGTLTGKDPQEIMLGAEDPKHRTRLLAEGRIFFNHFTRIGYTPSAEELMEFLYEGLAVQCKPGQHGLDDLFTIYLAPESEPDRELDCKNTTFCGVQTENQEDSIKWKESCNWCKSFAGIEGIDNPYLILLFSLKANTEKKPEPWQKPGDKSDTGRVHFQFLGLDEIACLSDKMRTAIRKLITAVPEDLSKLHNLKVAHTRGWIKNVARHYHMTLPPVPQQRPDQKSTKRTGPSDRTNTPKSPKRIRLSEEH
;
A
#
# COMPACT_ATOMS: atom_id res chain seq x y z
N MET A 1 -21.72 52.66 17.02
CA MET A 1 -21.69 53.59 18.17
C MET A 1 -21.76 52.76 19.44
N SER A 2 -20.92 53.05 20.44
CA SER A 2 -21.11 53.07 21.91
C SER A 2 -22.19 52.16 22.57
N SER A 3 -22.13 51.65 23.82
CA SER A 3 -21.18 51.70 24.95
C SER A 3 -21.82 50.96 26.17
N ASP A 4 -21.14 50.51 27.25
CA ASP A 4 -19.74 50.13 27.56
C ASP A 4 -19.67 49.61 29.04
N GLN A 5 -18.54 49.02 29.47
CA GLN A 5 -18.00 48.94 30.87
C GLN A 5 -18.64 48.07 31.98
N GLY A 6 -17.77 47.47 32.83
CA GLY A 6 -18.06 47.26 34.27
C GLY A 6 -17.30 46.19 35.09
N ARG A 7 -16.01 46.43 35.39
CA ARG A 7 -15.14 46.10 36.58
C ARG A 7 -15.78 45.42 37.84
N GLY A 8 -15.07 44.73 38.76
CA GLY A 8 -13.65 44.31 38.89
C GLY A 8 -13.13 44.20 40.36
N ALA A 9 -12.14 43.31 40.63
CA ALA A 9 -11.08 43.30 41.69
C ALA A 9 -11.42 43.37 43.23
N ALA A 10 -10.90 42.46 44.10
CA ALA A 10 -9.70 42.58 45.00
C ALA A 10 -10.03 42.98 46.48
N LEU A 11 -9.23 42.75 47.56
CA LEU A 11 -8.06 41.88 47.92
C LEU A 11 -7.86 41.90 49.49
N ASP A 12 -7.29 40.83 50.09
CA ASP A 12 -6.52 40.71 51.38
C ASP A 12 -7.13 41.28 52.73
N ASP A 13 -6.66 41.01 53.97
CA ASP A 13 -5.59 40.14 54.55
C ASP A 13 -5.82 39.85 56.07
N SER A 14 -5.21 38.78 56.64
CA SER A 14 -4.81 38.58 58.07
C SER A 14 -5.88 38.65 59.23
N ASP A 15 -5.76 38.08 60.45
CA ASP A 15 -4.83 37.13 61.11
C ASP A 15 -5.52 36.36 62.29
N ARG A 16 -4.78 35.47 63.00
CA ARG A 16 -5.19 34.45 64.02
C ARG A 16 -5.39 35.00 65.48
N PRO A 17 -5.38 34.24 66.64
CA PRO A 17 -5.28 32.78 66.94
C PRO A 17 -6.11 32.19 68.15
N SER A 18 -6.05 30.87 68.41
CA SER A 18 -5.44 30.24 69.64
C SER A 18 -5.80 28.75 69.95
N HIS A 19 -4.75 27.94 70.23
CA HIS A 19 -4.61 26.78 71.18
C HIS A 19 -5.63 25.57 71.18
N GLN A 20 -5.31 24.30 71.52
CA GLN A 20 -4.11 23.49 71.93
C GLN A 20 -4.54 21.96 72.00
N PRO A 21 -3.69 20.93 72.25
CA PRO A 21 -2.46 20.53 71.51
C PRO A 21 -2.13 19.00 71.43
N ASN A 22 -1.00 18.66 70.77
CA ASN A 22 -0.05 17.56 71.07
C ASN A 22 -0.42 16.07 70.76
N ILE A 23 0.49 15.19 70.30
CA ILE A 23 1.97 15.25 70.12
C ILE A 23 2.45 14.39 68.91
N ASP A 24 3.60 14.80 68.35
CA ASP A 24 4.36 14.28 67.18
C ASP A 24 5.36 13.13 67.55
N PRO A 25 6.05 12.38 66.64
CA PRO A 25 7.13 12.94 65.78
C PRO A 25 7.49 12.27 64.42
N ASP A 26 8.15 13.08 63.57
CA ASP A 26 8.94 12.78 62.34
C ASP A 26 10.35 12.17 62.67
N PRO A 27 11.28 11.80 61.72
CA PRO A 27 11.27 11.65 60.24
C PRO A 27 11.93 10.28 59.81
N PRO A 28 12.82 10.07 58.78
CA PRO A 28 13.07 10.64 57.43
C PRO A 28 13.15 9.57 56.28
N ARG A 29 13.61 9.94 55.05
CA ARG A 29 14.09 9.02 53.98
C ARG A 29 15.48 8.42 54.33
N PRO A 30 15.87 7.17 53.94
CA PRO A 30 16.54 6.94 52.63
C PRO A 30 16.54 5.47 52.04
N GLY A 31 17.02 5.33 50.79
CA GLY A 31 18.09 4.37 50.41
C GLY A 31 17.89 2.84 50.28
N SER A 32 17.75 2.37 49.02
CA SER A 32 18.47 1.24 48.39
C SER A 32 18.39 -0.26 48.85
N GLN A 33 18.24 -1.12 47.81
CA GLN A 33 18.72 -2.51 47.65
C GLN A 33 17.98 -3.76 48.22
N VAL A 34 17.47 -4.56 47.28
CA VAL A 34 17.76 -6.01 47.05
C VAL A 34 17.10 -7.12 47.91
N HIS A 35 16.53 -8.08 47.14
CA HIS A 35 16.37 -9.53 47.38
C HIS A 35 15.07 -10.17 47.94
N LYS A 36 14.58 -11.10 47.09
CA LYS A 36 14.16 -12.49 47.37
C LYS A 36 12.86 -12.79 48.15
N SER A 37 11.90 -13.24 47.36
CA SER A 37 11.24 -14.57 47.42
C SER A 37 10.54 -15.09 48.69
N ARG A 38 9.32 -15.61 48.40
CA ARG A 38 8.76 -16.91 48.86
C ARG A 38 8.18 -17.05 50.27
N SER A 39 6.90 -17.50 50.25
CA SER A 39 6.28 -18.54 51.10
C SER A 39 6.11 -18.24 52.60
N ALA A 40 4.98 -18.56 53.22
CA ALA A 40 4.47 -19.93 53.28
C ALA A 40 2.95 -20.09 53.50
N MET A 41 2.48 -21.27 53.09
CA MET A 41 1.27 -21.99 53.52
C MET A 41 1.37 -22.48 54.99
N PRO A 42 0.40 -23.22 55.58
CA PRO A 42 -1.07 -23.37 55.40
C PRO A 42 -1.76 -23.11 56.80
N PRO A 43 -2.82 -23.80 57.34
CA PRO A 43 -3.77 -24.80 56.81
C PRO A 43 -5.27 -24.58 57.20
N HIS A 44 -6.08 -25.63 57.01
CA HIS A 44 -7.44 -25.88 57.54
C HIS A 44 -8.67 -25.30 56.82
N ARG A 45 -9.07 -26.07 55.79
CA ARG A 45 -10.44 -26.58 55.57
C ARG A 45 -11.08 -27.20 56.85
N PRO A 46 -12.38 -27.61 56.85
CA PRO A 46 -13.49 -27.31 55.91
C PRO A 46 -14.84 -26.96 56.61
N GLY A 47 -15.84 -26.55 55.82
CA GLY A 47 -17.24 -26.46 56.25
C GLY A 47 -17.95 -25.31 55.54
N ALA A 48 -18.62 -25.53 54.40
CA ALA A 48 -19.99 -26.07 54.35
C ALA A 48 -20.98 -25.17 55.13
N VAL A 49 -21.22 -23.97 54.59
CA VAL A 49 -22.36 -23.11 54.97
C VAL A 49 -23.66 -23.77 54.48
N PRO A 50 -24.79 -23.62 55.20
CA PRO A 50 -25.84 -24.63 55.20
C PRO A 50 -27.21 -24.10 54.72
N SER A 51 -28.25 -24.92 54.91
CA SER A 51 -29.63 -24.55 55.30
C SER A 51 -30.40 -23.61 54.35
N GLU A 52 -31.55 -23.95 53.77
CA GLU A 52 -32.88 -24.26 54.35
C GLU A 52 -33.86 -23.33 53.59
N ARG A 53 -35.08 -23.63 53.14
CA ARG A 53 -36.06 -24.73 53.21
C ARG A 53 -36.68 -24.84 51.78
N VAL A 54 -37.35 -25.89 51.31
CA VAL A 54 -38.51 -26.63 51.87
C VAL A 54 -38.60 -28.04 51.22
N GLN A 55 -38.97 -29.03 52.04
CA GLN A 55 -39.41 -30.40 51.69
C GLN A 55 -40.95 -30.49 51.75
N PRO A 56 -41.64 -31.60 51.40
CA PRO A 56 -41.14 -32.92 50.99
C PRO A 56 -41.84 -33.55 49.76
N LEU A 57 -41.20 -34.53 49.11
CA LEU A 57 -41.62 -35.94 49.22
C LEU A 57 -40.65 -36.94 48.55
N ARG A 58 -40.85 -38.21 48.90
CA ARG A 58 -39.93 -39.35 48.73
C ARG A 58 -40.16 -40.14 47.44
N ARG A 59 -39.10 -40.84 46.99
CA ARG A 59 -39.10 -42.15 46.30
C ARG A 59 -39.82 -42.19 44.92
N ALA A 60 -39.69 -43.23 44.10
CA ALA A 60 -38.64 -44.20 43.78
C ALA A 60 -39.17 -45.02 42.58
N HIS A 61 -38.32 -45.82 41.92
CA HIS A 61 -38.67 -46.65 40.74
C HIS A 61 -39.02 -45.81 39.48
N GLU A 62 -38.84 -46.29 38.25
CA GLU A 62 -38.64 -47.67 37.78
C GLU A 62 -37.69 -47.74 36.55
N SER A 63 -37.45 -48.96 36.03
CA SER A 63 -36.40 -49.27 35.02
C SER A 63 -36.96 -49.34 33.56
N PRO A 64 -36.22 -49.78 32.51
CA PRO A 64 -36.43 -49.35 31.11
C PRO A 64 -37.45 -50.21 30.33
N PRO A 65 -37.66 -49.98 29.01
CA PRO A 65 -36.87 -50.75 28.02
C PRO A 65 -36.58 -50.04 26.67
N LYS A 66 -36.02 -50.83 25.74
CA LYS A 66 -35.58 -50.50 24.37
C LYS A 66 -36.72 -50.26 23.35
N GLU A 67 -36.27 -49.84 22.16
CA GLU A 67 -36.76 -50.18 20.81
C GLU A 67 -37.80 -49.30 20.09
N ARG A 68 -37.41 -48.94 18.85
CA ARG A 68 -38.16 -48.44 17.66
C ARG A 68 -38.10 -46.93 17.39
N LEU A 69 -37.25 -46.56 16.42
CA LEU A 69 -37.74 -46.04 15.14
C LEU A 69 -36.70 -46.15 14.00
N ASP A 70 -36.50 -47.36 13.48
CA ASP A 70 -35.78 -47.60 12.22
C ASP A 70 -36.74 -47.36 11.02
N TYR A 71 -37.14 -46.09 10.80
CA TYR A 71 -37.96 -45.72 9.65
C TYR A 71 -37.92 -44.20 9.34
N ARG A 72 -36.93 -43.76 8.53
CA ARG A 72 -36.93 -42.56 7.64
C ARG A 72 -35.57 -42.19 7.02
N LEU A 73 -34.59 -43.11 6.97
CA LEU A 73 -33.31 -42.95 6.25
C LEU A 73 -33.19 -43.82 4.98
N ARG A 74 -34.31 -44.26 4.39
CA ARG A 74 -34.33 -45.17 3.22
C ARG A 74 -34.83 -44.59 1.90
N GLU A 75 -35.17 -43.30 1.83
CA GLU A 75 -35.84 -42.72 0.64
C GLU A 75 -35.06 -41.61 -0.10
N ALA A 76 -33.75 -41.52 0.10
CA ALA A 76 -32.85 -40.60 -0.62
C ALA A 76 -31.60 -41.30 -1.20
N ARG A 77 -31.70 -42.60 -1.55
CA ARG A 77 -30.58 -43.41 -2.11
C ARG A 77 -30.97 -44.25 -3.34
N SER A 78 -32.02 -43.85 -4.07
CA SER A 78 -32.63 -44.68 -5.14
C SER A 78 -32.79 -43.99 -6.51
N ARG A 79 -32.15 -42.84 -6.77
CA ARG A 79 -32.26 -42.11 -8.06
C ARG A 79 -30.95 -41.73 -8.77
N GLU A 80 -29.78 -42.18 -8.31
CA GLU A 80 -28.49 -41.99 -9.00
C GLU A 80 -27.81 -43.31 -9.37
N ARG A 81 -28.59 -44.26 -9.89
CA ARG A 81 -28.09 -45.46 -10.59
C ARG A 81 -29.04 -45.87 -11.71
N LYS A 82 -28.98 -45.15 -12.84
CA LYS A 82 -29.34 -45.58 -14.21
C LYS A 82 -29.27 -44.39 -15.18
N GLU A 83 -28.07 -44.07 -15.64
CA GLU A 83 -27.79 -43.51 -16.97
C GLU A 83 -26.26 -43.45 -17.17
N SER A 84 -25.66 -44.64 -17.18
CA SER A 84 -24.32 -44.88 -17.69
C SER A 84 -24.40 -46.12 -18.58
N ASP A 85 -24.70 -45.92 -19.86
CA ASP A 85 -24.41 -46.85 -20.98
C ASP A 85 -24.91 -46.21 -22.29
N ARG A 86 -24.06 -46.21 -23.32
CA ARG A 86 -24.15 -45.47 -24.60
C ARG A 86 -23.78 -43.97 -24.46
N GLU A 87 -22.90 -43.39 -25.29
CA GLU A 87 -22.28 -43.86 -26.53
C GLU A 87 -20.76 -43.76 -26.51
N SER A 88 -20.09 -44.82 -26.98
CA SER A 88 -18.67 -44.83 -27.32
C SER A 88 -18.50 -44.47 -28.81
N LEU A 89 -17.83 -43.36 -29.10
CA LEU A 89 -17.32 -43.06 -30.44
C LEU A 89 -15.82 -42.73 -30.34
N GLN A 90 -15.01 -43.54 -31.02
CA GLN A 90 -13.59 -43.30 -31.16
C GLN A 90 -13.37 -42.04 -31.99
N PHE A 91 -12.51 -41.13 -31.51
CA PHE A 91 -11.73 -40.27 -32.39
C PHE A 91 -10.25 -40.38 -32.04
N THR A 92 -9.45 -40.45 -33.09
CA THR A 92 -8.01 -40.74 -33.07
C THR A 92 -7.20 -39.58 -32.51
N MET A 93 -6.01 -39.90 -31.97
CA MET A 93 -4.99 -38.89 -31.69
C MET A 93 -4.62 -38.17 -32.98
N ASP A 94 -4.51 -36.84 -32.90
CA ASP A 94 -3.63 -36.05 -33.77
C ASP A 94 -2.94 -34.99 -32.89
N PRO A 95 -1.60 -34.85 -32.92
CA PRO A 95 -0.88 -33.93 -32.04
C PRO A 95 -0.60 -32.59 -32.75
N GLN A 96 -1.20 -31.49 -32.28
CA GLN A 96 -0.64 -30.12 -32.28
C GLN A 96 -1.73 -29.07 -31.97
N SER A 97 -1.66 -28.46 -30.78
CA SER A 97 -1.93 -27.02 -30.59
C SER A 97 -1.49 -26.62 -29.18
N THR A 98 -0.28 -26.08 -29.05
CA THR A 98 0.19 -25.43 -27.82
C THR A 98 -0.58 -24.12 -27.62
N GLY A 99 -1.46 -24.08 -26.62
CA GLY A 99 -2.16 -22.86 -26.23
C GLY A 99 -1.28 -22.00 -25.31
N GLU A 100 -0.73 -20.90 -25.85
CA GLU A 100 0.09 -19.98 -25.07
C GLU A 100 -0.75 -19.13 -24.11
N SER A 101 -0.30 -19.00 -22.86
CA SER A 101 -0.98 -18.27 -21.80
C SER A 101 -0.52 -16.80 -21.69
N GLN A 102 -1.48 -15.90 -21.43
CA GLN A 102 -1.29 -14.44 -21.44
C GLN A 102 -0.54 -13.88 -20.21
N GLN A 103 0.71 -14.31 -19.97
CA GLN A 103 1.59 -13.74 -18.92
C GLN A 103 2.58 -12.69 -19.45
N GLN A 104 2.66 -12.49 -20.76
CA GLN A 104 3.91 -12.04 -21.39
C GLN A 104 4.39 -10.60 -21.12
N PRO A 105 3.59 -9.50 -21.08
CA PRO A 105 4.14 -8.15 -21.28
C PRO A 105 5.21 -7.67 -20.27
N ILE A 106 5.05 -7.97 -18.97
CA ILE A 106 5.96 -7.45 -17.92
C ILE A 106 7.20 -8.33 -17.76
N GLU A 107 7.05 -9.64 -17.94
CA GLU A 107 8.16 -10.58 -17.88
C GLU A 107 9.00 -10.53 -19.17
N ALA A 108 8.36 -10.26 -20.31
CA ALA A 108 8.98 -9.86 -21.57
C ALA A 108 9.95 -8.69 -21.37
N ASP A 109 9.49 -7.54 -20.85
CA ASP A 109 10.33 -6.35 -20.67
C ASP A 109 11.56 -6.60 -19.78
N ILE A 110 11.41 -7.42 -18.72
CA ILE A 110 12.49 -7.76 -17.79
C ILE A 110 13.48 -8.75 -18.44
N ASN A 111 13.02 -9.70 -19.23
CA ASN A 111 13.89 -10.63 -19.94
C ASN A 111 14.60 -9.95 -21.11
N GLU A 112 13.92 -9.04 -21.82
CA GLU A 112 14.50 -8.19 -22.87
C GLU A 112 15.60 -7.28 -22.31
N TYR A 113 15.40 -6.72 -21.11
CA TYR A 113 16.43 -5.97 -20.42
C TYR A 113 17.67 -6.82 -20.10
N LYS A 114 17.48 -8.08 -19.67
CA LYS A 114 18.60 -9.01 -19.44
C LYS A 114 19.33 -9.36 -20.75
N HIS A 115 18.62 -9.61 -21.85
CA HIS A 115 19.23 -9.85 -23.17
C HIS A 115 20.05 -8.63 -23.62
N PHE A 116 19.49 -7.43 -23.49
CA PHE A 116 20.18 -6.17 -23.81
C PHE A 116 21.47 -5.96 -23.00
N VAL A 117 21.44 -6.26 -21.68
CA VAL A 117 22.61 -6.16 -20.80
C VAL A 117 23.70 -7.14 -21.22
N THR A 118 23.33 -8.40 -21.49
CA THR A 118 24.26 -9.46 -21.91
C THR A 118 24.93 -9.13 -23.24
N LEU A 119 24.15 -8.77 -24.27
CA LEU A 119 24.63 -8.65 -25.65
C LEU A 119 25.41 -7.36 -25.93
N HIS A 120 25.14 -6.26 -25.21
CA HIS A 120 25.76 -4.95 -25.50
C HIS A 120 26.77 -4.45 -24.46
N SER A 121 26.89 -5.12 -23.30
CA SER A 121 27.98 -4.94 -22.31
C SER A 121 28.31 -3.47 -21.98
N TYR A 122 27.30 -2.63 -21.79
CA TYR A 122 27.47 -1.28 -21.25
C TYR A 122 27.90 -1.33 -19.77
N LYS A 123 28.53 -0.26 -19.27
CA LYS A 123 28.81 -0.13 -17.82
C LYS A 123 27.50 -0.11 -17.03
N GLU A 124 27.48 -0.70 -15.82
CA GLU A 124 26.26 -0.85 -14.98
C GLU A 124 25.43 0.43 -14.87
N ASN A 125 26.08 1.59 -14.71
CA ASN A 125 25.43 2.89 -14.58
C ASN A 125 24.84 3.47 -15.89
N GLN A 126 25.01 2.79 -17.02
CA GLN A 126 24.51 3.21 -18.35
C GLN A 126 23.52 2.20 -18.96
N GLN A 127 23.50 0.95 -18.50
CA GLN A 127 22.65 -0.12 -19.02
C GLN A 127 21.16 0.25 -19.03
N THR A 128 20.63 0.67 -17.89
CA THR A 128 19.20 1.04 -17.74
C THR A 128 18.81 2.25 -18.58
N GLU A 129 19.69 3.25 -18.69
CA GLU A 129 19.43 4.45 -19.49
C GLU A 129 19.42 4.13 -20.99
N HIS A 130 20.39 3.34 -21.46
CA HIS A 130 20.49 2.94 -22.86
C HIS A 130 19.33 2.04 -23.28
N PHE A 131 18.96 1.04 -22.45
CA PHE A 131 17.79 0.21 -22.71
C PHE A 131 16.51 1.04 -22.82
N ALA A 132 16.25 1.92 -21.84
CA ALA A 132 15.05 2.76 -21.81
C ALA A 132 14.97 3.75 -22.98
N VAL A 133 16.11 4.19 -23.53
CA VAL A 133 16.14 5.03 -24.75
C VAL A 133 15.85 4.18 -25.99
N VAL A 134 16.51 3.03 -26.15
CA VAL A 134 16.32 2.17 -27.34
C VAL A 134 14.90 1.62 -27.37
N SER A 135 14.40 0.99 -26.29
CA SER A 135 13.06 0.40 -26.26
C SER A 135 11.94 1.43 -26.46
N LYS A 136 12.12 2.67 -26.00
CA LYS A 136 11.19 3.78 -26.26
C LYS A 136 11.18 4.21 -27.73
N VAL A 137 12.31 4.11 -28.44
CA VAL A 137 12.42 4.55 -29.85
C VAL A 137 11.98 3.46 -30.83
N VAL A 138 12.35 2.19 -30.60
CA VAL A 138 12.05 1.10 -31.57
C VAL A 138 10.91 0.17 -31.13
N GLY A 139 10.48 0.20 -29.87
CA GLY A 139 9.53 -0.75 -29.29
C GLY A 139 10.21 -2.04 -28.81
N ILE A 140 9.62 -2.70 -27.81
CA ILE A 140 10.19 -3.92 -27.20
C ILE A 140 10.19 -5.10 -28.18
N GLU A 141 9.11 -5.31 -28.94
CA GLU A 141 9.03 -6.42 -29.91
C GLU A 141 10.10 -6.34 -31.00
N ARG A 142 10.37 -5.15 -31.54
CA ARG A 142 11.42 -4.95 -32.54
C ARG A 142 12.82 -5.07 -31.95
N LEU A 143 12.99 -4.71 -30.68
CA LEU A 143 14.24 -4.92 -29.95
C LEU A 143 14.50 -6.41 -29.67
N ARG A 144 13.45 -7.21 -29.45
CA ARG A 144 13.54 -8.67 -29.33
C ARG A 144 14.03 -9.33 -30.61
N ASN A 145 13.34 -9.11 -31.73
CA ASN A 145 13.73 -9.68 -33.02
C ASN A 145 15.19 -9.34 -33.34
N TYR A 146 15.60 -8.09 -33.09
CA TYR A 146 16.99 -7.64 -33.22
C TYR A 146 17.99 -8.42 -32.34
N HIS A 147 17.63 -8.79 -31.10
CA HIS A 147 18.49 -9.61 -30.24
C HIS A 147 18.54 -11.06 -30.70
N ASP A 148 17.41 -11.62 -31.17
CA ASP A 148 17.33 -12.99 -31.68
C ASP A 148 18.21 -13.14 -32.94
N ASP A 149 18.08 -12.23 -33.91
CA ASP A 149 18.92 -12.14 -35.12
C ASP A 149 20.42 -12.01 -34.76
N LEU A 150 20.74 -11.15 -33.78
CA LEU A 150 22.12 -10.95 -33.33
C LEU A 150 22.68 -12.22 -32.67
N GLU A 151 21.91 -12.88 -31.82
CA GLU A 151 22.35 -14.13 -31.20
C GLU A 151 22.59 -15.24 -32.24
N GLU A 152 21.77 -15.33 -33.28
CA GLU A 152 21.96 -16.31 -34.35
C GLU A 152 23.30 -16.11 -35.06
N ILE A 153 23.65 -14.88 -35.46
CA ILE A 153 24.95 -14.60 -36.09
C ILE A 153 26.11 -14.81 -35.11
N LEU A 154 25.96 -14.42 -33.83
CA LEU A 154 27.03 -14.62 -32.83
C LEU A 154 27.24 -16.10 -32.45
N LYS A 155 26.30 -17.00 -32.76
CA LYS A 155 26.45 -18.46 -32.63
C LYS A 155 27.38 -19.07 -33.69
N LEU A 156 27.71 -18.37 -34.79
CA LEU A 156 28.64 -18.82 -35.83
C LEU A 156 30.13 -18.87 -35.40
N LYS A 157 30.44 -18.48 -34.16
CA LYS A 157 31.78 -18.59 -33.57
C LYS A 157 32.30 -20.04 -33.56
N SER A 158 33.61 -20.20 -33.65
CA SER A 158 34.26 -21.53 -33.46
C SER A 158 33.99 -22.06 -32.03
N PRO A 159 33.78 -23.39 -31.83
CA PRO A 159 33.45 -23.98 -30.53
C PRO A 159 34.41 -23.60 -29.39
N ASP A 160 35.70 -23.43 -29.70
CA ASP A 160 36.75 -23.10 -28.73
C ASP A 160 36.78 -21.60 -28.34
N THR A 161 35.87 -20.78 -28.87
CA THR A 161 35.91 -19.31 -28.68
C THR A 161 35.01 -18.84 -27.53
N ASN A 162 35.62 -18.14 -26.56
CA ASN A 162 34.89 -17.56 -25.43
C ASN A 162 33.85 -16.54 -25.92
N GLN A 163 32.61 -16.65 -25.40
CA GLN A 163 31.50 -15.77 -25.76
C GLN A 163 31.74 -14.32 -25.34
N GLU A 164 32.43 -14.08 -24.21
CA GLU A 164 32.80 -12.73 -23.77
C GLU A 164 33.73 -12.03 -24.76
N ASP A 165 34.65 -12.75 -25.39
CA ASP A 165 35.55 -12.19 -26.41
C ASP A 165 34.79 -11.81 -27.67
N VAL A 166 33.82 -12.64 -28.10
CA VAL A 166 32.95 -12.33 -29.25
C VAL A 166 32.13 -11.07 -28.97
N ILE A 167 31.44 -11.02 -27.82
CA ILE A 167 30.65 -9.84 -27.39
C ILE A 167 31.56 -8.61 -27.28
N SER A 168 32.77 -8.75 -26.75
CA SER A 168 33.74 -7.66 -26.65
C SER A 168 34.18 -7.12 -28.02
N GLN A 169 34.29 -7.95 -29.06
CA GLN A 169 34.59 -7.48 -30.42
C GLN A 169 33.35 -6.96 -31.16
N TRP A 170 32.17 -7.52 -30.90
CA TRP A 170 30.88 -6.99 -31.36
C TRP A 170 30.66 -5.56 -30.89
N VAL A 171 30.81 -5.33 -29.58
CA VAL A 171 30.69 -4.01 -28.96
C VAL A 171 31.70 -3.02 -29.56
N LYS A 172 32.96 -3.46 -29.77
CA LYS A 172 33.97 -2.63 -30.47
C LYS A 172 33.61 -2.36 -31.93
N PHE A 173 32.88 -3.24 -32.59
CA PHE A 173 32.43 -3.06 -33.98
C PHE A 173 31.32 -2.03 -34.09
N PHE A 174 30.18 -2.21 -33.41
CA PHE A 174 29.10 -1.22 -33.50
C PHE A 174 29.50 0.13 -32.90
N GLN A 175 30.48 0.20 -32.00
CA GLN A 175 31.07 1.47 -31.51
C GLN A 175 32.12 2.10 -32.46
N GLY A 176 32.51 1.42 -33.56
CA GLY A 176 33.31 2.00 -34.64
C GLY A 176 34.83 1.94 -34.44
N TYR A 177 35.35 1.04 -33.59
CA TYR A 177 36.80 0.93 -33.39
C TYR A 177 37.52 0.42 -34.64
N LYS A 178 38.65 1.02 -35.00
CA LYS A 178 39.40 0.67 -36.21
C LYS A 178 39.90 -0.79 -36.17
N GLY A 179 39.55 -1.58 -37.18
CA GLY A 179 39.94 -2.99 -37.31
C GLY A 179 39.11 -3.98 -36.49
N SER A 180 38.09 -3.53 -35.74
CA SER A 180 37.18 -4.41 -35.00
C SER A 180 36.37 -5.34 -35.92
N PHE A 181 35.79 -4.81 -37.00
CA PHE A 181 35.03 -5.58 -37.98
C PHE A 181 35.81 -6.76 -38.55
N THR A 182 37.06 -6.53 -38.98
CA THR A 182 37.94 -7.58 -39.52
C THR A 182 38.28 -8.65 -38.47
N ARG A 183 38.42 -8.26 -37.20
CA ARG A 183 38.66 -9.20 -36.09
C ARG A 183 37.40 -9.99 -35.76
N LEU A 184 36.23 -9.35 -35.77
CA LEU A 184 34.94 -9.97 -35.53
C LEU A 184 34.62 -11.00 -36.63
N LYS A 185 34.78 -10.65 -37.91
CA LYS A 185 34.66 -11.61 -39.03
C LYS A 185 35.59 -12.82 -38.85
N LYS A 186 36.86 -12.59 -38.49
CA LYS A 186 37.82 -13.68 -38.22
C LYS A 186 37.42 -14.57 -37.02
N ILE A 187 36.77 -14.01 -36.01
CA ILE A 187 36.30 -14.73 -34.81
C ILE A 187 35.02 -15.54 -35.09
N LEU A 188 34.17 -15.04 -35.99
CA LEU A 188 32.96 -15.70 -36.47
C LEU A 188 33.20 -16.55 -37.74
N ASN A 189 34.46 -16.75 -38.15
CA ASN A 189 34.87 -17.44 -39.38
C ASN A 189 34.23 -16.92 -40.71
N LEU A 190 33.72 -15.69 -40.73
CA LEU A 190 33.03 -15.11 -41.88
C LEU A 190 34.02 -14.68 -42.99
N THR A 191 33.81 -15.21 -44.18
CA THR A 191 34.56 -14.91 -45.41
C THR A 191 33.71 -14.09 -46.39
N ASP A 192 34.31 -13.13 -47.08
CA ASP A 192 33.62 -12.28 -48.07
C ASP A 192 33.17 -13.02 -49.34
N ALA A 193 33.45 -14.33 -49.45
CA ALA A 193 33.09 -15.16 -50.61
C ALA A 193 31.99 -16.19 -50.31
N ASP A 194 31.86 -16.65 -49.06
CA ASP A 194 30.95 -17.74 -48.68
C ASP A 194 29.86 -17.28 -47.68
N HIS A 195 29.96 -16.05 -47.17
CA HIS A 195 29.11 -15.53 -46.08
C HIS A 195 28.62 -14.09 -46.33
N GLU A 196 28.35 -13.72 -47.59
CA GLU A 196 27.97 -12.35 -47.97
C GLU A 196 26.72 -11.85 -47.20
N ASP A 197 25.65 -12.65 -47.19
CA ASP A 197 24.39 -12.37 -46.49
C ASP A 197 24.59 -12.15 -44.97
N GLN A 198 25.36 -13.03 -44.30
CA GLN A 198 25.60 -12.90 -42.86
C GLN A 198 26.49 -11.70 -42.53
N ILE A 199 27.38 -11.30 -43.44
CA ILE A 199 28.20 -10.10 -43.30
C ILE A 199 27.34 -8.84 -43.54
N GLU A 200 26.35 -8.87 -44.43
CA GLU A 200 25.36 -7.80 -44.59
C GLU A 200 24.46 -7.67 -43.36
N GLN A 201 23.81 -8.75 -42.90
CA GLN A 201 22.97 -8.74 -41.70
C GLN A 201 23.75 -8.26 -40.45
N LEU A 202 25.00 -8.70 -40.27
CA LEU A 202 25.87 -8.24 -39.17
C LEU A 202 26.16 -6.71 -39.23
N VAL A 203 26.23 -6.13 -40.43
CA VAL A 203 26.39 -4.69 -40.64
C VAL A 203 25.10 -3.94 -40.33
N GLU A 204 23.96 -4.46 -40.75
CA GLU A 204 22.64 -3.88 -40.49
C GLU A 204 22.32 -3.83 -39.00
N LEU A 205 22.52 -4.95 -38.30
CA LEU A 205 22.37 -5.02 -36.84
C LEU A 205 23.28 -4.02 -36.12
N ALA A 206 24.54 -3.87 -36.58
CA ALA A 206 25.48 -2.91 -36.01
C ALA A 206 25.10 -1.46 -36.31
N HIS A 207 24.42 -1.20 -37.43
CA HIS A 207 23.85 0.10 -37.75
C HIS A 207 22.62 0.39 -36.88
N PHE A 208 21.72 -0.59 -36.70
CA PHE A 208 20.49 -0.47 -35.93
C PHE A 208 20.72 -0.08 -34.47
N ILE A 209 21.56 -0.83 -33.73
CA ILE A 209 21.81 -0.54 -32.30
C ILE A 209 22.56 0.77 -32.09
N ARG A 210 23.33 1.20 -33.10
CA ARG A 210 24.05 2.46 -33.08
C ARG A 210 23.18 3.67 -33.42
N PHE A 211 22.21 3.49 -34.32
CA PHE A 211 21.29 4.50 -34.80
C PHE A 211 19.83 3.96 -34.71
N PRO A 212 19.30 3.78 -33.49
CA PRO A 212 17.95 3.26 -33.31
C PRO A 212 16.94 4.25 -33.89
N THR A 213 16.19 3.83 -34.90
CA THR A 213 15.20 4.66 -35.59
C THR A 213 13.91 3.88 -35.87
N VAL A 214 12.78 4.59 -35.88
CA VAL A 214 11.43 4.01 -36.06
C VAL A 214 11.25 3.39 -37.45
N LYS A 215 12.01 3.84 -38.46
CA LYS A 215 11.93 3.36 -39.85
C LYS A 215 13.09 2.42 -40.15
N GLU A 216 12.86 1.42 -40.97
CA GLU A 216 13.96 0.64 -41.57
C GLU A 216 14.79 1.51 -42.53
N PRO A 217 16.09 1.24 -42.70
CA PRO A 217 16.97 1.99 -43.59
C PRO A 217 16.75 1.63 -45.07
N SER A 218 15.50 1.74 -45.54
CA SER A 218 15.10 1.40 -46.91
C SER A 218 15.88 2.23 -47.94
N GLY A 219 16.91 1.63 -48.56
CA GLY A 219 17.72 2.22 -49.62
C GLY A 219 19.15 2.65 -49.25
N MET A 220 19.71 2.23 -48.11
CA MET A 220 21.12 2.46 -47.78
C MET A 220 21.98 1.22 -48.08
N SER A 221 23.14 1.36 -48.72
CA SER A 221 24.01 0.21 -49.02
C SER A 221 24.84 -0.24 -47.81
N GLN A 222 25.24 -1.51 -47.78
CA GLN A 222 26.16 -2.07 -46.79
C GLN A 222 27.46 -1.26 -46.65
N GLU A 223 28.03 -0.78 -47.78
CA GLU A 223 29.22 0.09 -47.78
C GLU A 223 28.97 1.45 -47.11
N GLU A 224 27.79 2.04 -47.31
CA GLU A 224 27.41 3.29 -46.66
C GLU A 224 27.15 3.10 -45.16
N MET A 225 26.47 2.03 -44.76
CA MET A 225 26.28 1.66 -43.36
C MET A 225 27.61 1.40 -42.65
N LEU A 226 28.51 0.60 -43.25
CA LEU A 226 29.87 0.41 -42.78
C LEU A 226 30.65 1.72 -42.69
N THR A 227 30.49 2.64 -43.64
CA THR A 227 31.12 3.95 -43.61
C THR A 227 30.60 4.79 -42.45
N ARG A 228 29.29 4.80 -42.18
CA ARG A 228 28.69 5.51 -41.02
C ARG A 228 29.19 4.93 -39.69
N ILE A 229 29.23 3.60 -39.55
CA ILE A 229 29.77 2.91 -38.37
C ILE A 229 31.28 3.21 -38.19
N LYS A 230 32.07 3.25 -39.26
CA LYS A 230 33.52 3.51 -39.20
C LYS A 230 33.90 4.98 -39.04
N THR A 231 33.04 5.94 -39.40
CA THR A 231 33.38 7.38 -39.43
C THR A 231 33.02 8.15 -38.16
N LEU A 232 32.02 7.70 -37.38
CA LEU A 232 31.84 8.23 -36.02
C LEU A 232 32.82 7.55 -35.07
N HIS A 233 33.71 8.33 -34.47
CA HIS A 233 34.46 7.89 -33.30
C HIS A 233 33.70 8.26 -32.01
N PRO A 234 33.76 7.43 -30.94
CA PRO A 234 33.23 7.77 -29.62
C PRO A 234 33.71 9.14 -29.10
N THR A 235 34.92 9.54 -29.50
CA THR A 235 35.55 10.81 -29.14
C THR A 235 34.75 12.05 -29.59
N ASP A 236 34.01 12.03 -30.70
CA ASP A 236 33.32 13.24 -31.17
C ASP A 236 32.02 13.52 -30.39
N ARG A 237 31.33 12.47 -29.97
CA ARG A 237 30.18 12.60 -29.05
C ARG A 237 30.65 12.99 -27.64
N GLU A 238 31.79 12.46 -27.19
CA GLU A 238 32.42 12.87 -25.93
C GLU A 238 32.91 14.34 -25.98
N ARG A 239 33.51 14.78 -27.10
CA ARG A 239 33.90 16.19 -27.34
C ARG A 239 32.68 17.11 -27.33
N PHE A 240 31.60 16.73 -28.02
CA PHE A 240 30.35 17.49 -27.99
C PHE A 240 29.79 17.62 -26.56
N GLY A 241 29.73 16.52 -25.80
CA GLY A 241 29.28 16.55 -24.40
C GLY A 241 30.12 17.48 -23.53
N LYS A 242 31.45 17.42 -23.65
CA LYS A 242 32.39 18.30 -22.94
C LYS A 242 32.23 19.79 -23.30
N LEU A 243 31.94 20.13 -24.56
CA LEU A 243 31.80 21.52 -25.01
C LEU A 243 30.41 22.13 -24.78
N HIS A 244 29.40 21.29 -24.53
CA HIS A 244 28.01 21.73 -24.34
C HIS A 244 27.43 21.43 -22.95
N CYS A 245 28.20 20.80 -22.05
CA CYS A 245 27.76 20.31 -20.74
C CYS A 245 26.54 19.37 -20.84
N CYS A 246 26.55 18.47 -21.83
CA CYS A 246 25.51 17.46 -22.03
C CYS A 246 26.09 16.06 -21.78
N GLU A 247 25.43 15.25 -20.96
CA GLU A 247 25.77 13.85 -20.70
C GLU A 247 24.49 12.97 -20.76
N GLY A 248 24.65 11.64 -20.69
CA GLY A 248 23.53 10.69 -20.67
C GLY A 248 22.59 10.79 -21.88
N ALA A 249 21.28 10.62 -21.63
CA ALA A 249 20.25 10.69 -22.66
C ALA A 249 20.18 12.04 -23.41
N ILE A 250 20.38 13.17 -22.71
CA ILE A 250 20.37 14.52 -23.32
C ILE A 250 21.52 14.66 -24.32
N LEU A 251 22.67 14.02 -24.04
CA LEU A 251 23.78 13.94 -25.00
C LEU A 251 23.46 13.04 -26.20
N VAL A 252 22.71 11.94 -26.03
CA VAL A 252 22.23 11.14 -27.18
C VAL A 252 21.37 12.04 -28.07
N GLU A 253 20.32 12.61 -27.51
CA GLU A 253 19.27 13.35 -28.23
C GLU A 253 19.83 14.61 -28.91
N SER A 254 20.55 15.45 -28.17
CA SER A 254 21.11 16.70 -28.71
C SER A 254 22.18 16.45 -29.79
N PHE A 255 22.99 15.39 -29.63
CA PHE A 255 23.99 15.01 -30.63
C PHE A 255 23.32 14.42 -31.88
N THR A 256 22.32 13.55 -31.72
CA THR A 256 21.59 12.93 -32.83
C THR A 256 20.82 13.96 -33.64
N VAL A 257 20.03 14.84 -33.02
CA VAL A 257 19.30 15.92 -33.71
C VAL A 257 20.24 16.80 -34.53
N LEU A 258 21.39 17.16 -33.98
CA LEU A 258 22.38 17.97 -34.69
C LEU A 258 23.07 17.19 -35.81
N PHE A 259 23.43 15.93 -35.56
CA PHE A 259 24.04 15.02 -36.54
C PHE A 259 23.13 14.77 -37.75
N GLU A 260 21.84 14.50 -37.52
CA GLU A 260 20.83 14.32 -38.55
C GLU A 260 20.60 15.59 -39.37
N ALA A 261 20.58 16.77 -38.72
CA ALA A 261 20.36 18.04 -39.39
C ALA A 261 21.51 18.47 -40.33
N VAL A 262 22.77 18.18 -39.98
CA VAL A 262 23.94 18.78 -40.68
C VAL A 262 25.02 17.80 -41.16
N GLY A 263 25.00 16.55 -40.69
CA GLY A 263 25.99 15.51 -41.03
C GLY A 263 27.35 15.65 -40.35
N ILE A 264 28.05 14.51 -40.17
CA ILE A 264 29.27 14.42 -39.35
C ILE A 264 30.40 15.37 -39.78
N LYS A 265 30.60 15.59 -41.09
CA LYS A 265 31.67 16.45 -41.61
C LYS A 265 31.48 17.92 -41.20
N LYS A 266 30.24 18.42 -41.15
CA LYS A 266 29.95 19.77 -40.65
C LYS A 266 30.06 19.83 -39.12
N LEU A 267 29.59 18.79 -38.41
CA LEU A 267 29.67 18.68 -36.96
C LEU A 267 31.13 18.63 -36.43
N GLN A 268 32.01 17.85 -37.05
CA GLN A 268 33.44 17.81 -36.71
C GLN A 268 34.14 19.15 -36.96
N ARG A 269 33.80 19.84 -38.06
CA ARG A 269 34.30 21.19 -38.36
C ARG A 269 33.80 22.21 -37.34
N TYR A 270 32.54 22.11 -36.92
CA TYR A 270 31.95 22.90 -35.84
C TYR A 270 32.69 22.70 -34.50
N LEU A 271 32.82 21.45 -34.05
CA LEU A 271 33.50 21.09 -32.80
C LEU A 271 34.94 21.62 -32.77
N THR A 272 35.68 21.45 -33.86
CA THR A 272 37.09 21.87 -33.96
C THR A 272 37.23 23.40 -33.98
N LYS A 273 36.33 24.13 -34.66
CA LYS A 273 36.29 25.60 -34.60
C LYS A 273 35.97 26.10 -33.19
N LEU A 274 34.99 25.51 -32.53
CA LEU A 274 34.59 25.88 -31.17
C LEU A 274 35.73 25.62 -30.17
N GLU A 275 36.36 24.45 -30.20
CA GLU A 275 37.53 24.14 -29.36
C GLU A 275 38.65 25.15 -29.52
N ASN A 276 38.95 25.57 -30.75
CA ASN A 276 40.03 26.52 -31.02
C ASN A 276 39.72 27.93 -30.47
N ILE A 277 38.47 28.39 -30.56
CA ILE A 277 38.07 29.69 -29.99
C ILE A 277 37.99 29.63 -28.46
N LEU A 278 37.48 28.55 -27.86
CA LEU A 278 37.43 28.41 -26.40
C LEU A 278 38.82 28.19 -25.76
N LYS A 279 39.83 27.76 -26.55
CA LYS A 279 41.25 27.72 -26.14
C LYS A 279 41.90 29.11 -26.00
N LEU A 280 41.30 30.18 -26.55
CA LEU A 280 41.78 31.56 -26.37
C LEU A 280 41.61 32.11 -24.94
N LYS A 281 41.01 31.32 -24.04
CA LYS A 281 40.93 31.66 -22.61
C LYS A 281 42.33 31.93 -22.01
N PRO A 282 42.47 32.90 -21.10
CA PRO A 282 43.71 33.08 -20.33
C PRO A 282 44.11 31.80 -19.57
N PRO A 283 45.41 31.57 -19.31
CA PRO A 283 45.91 30.34 -18.69
C PRO A 283 45.24 30.05 -17.33
N ASP A 284 45.05 31.07 -16.49
CA ASP A 284 44.47 30.96 -15.15
C ASP A 284 42.93 30.76 -15.14
N THR A 285 42.29 30.82 -16.30
CA THR A 285 40.83 30.68 -16.43
C THR A 285 40.44 29.20 -16.52
N LYS A 286 39.52 28.75 -15.67
CA LYS A 286 39.00 27.37 -15.72
C LYS A 286 38.20 27.10 -17.00
N GLN A 287 38.39 25.92 -17.57
CA GLN A 287 37.65 25.46 -18.76
C GLN A 287 36.13 25.47 -18.53
N GLU A 288 35.70 25.03 -17.35
CA GLU A 288 34.30 24.91 -16.92
C GLU A 288 33.56 26.26 -16.95
N ASP A 289 34.20 27.33 -16.45
CA ASP A 289 33.63 28.69 -16.44
C ASP A 289 33.42 29.25 -17.85
N VAL A 290 34.31 28.89 -18.78
CA VAL A 290 34.22 29.27 -20.21
C VAL A 290 33.09 28.52 -20.89
N ILE A 291 32.98 27.21 -20.69
CA ILE A 291 31.91 26.36 -21.25
C ILE A 291 30.54 26.80 -20.71
N LEU A 292 30.41 27.09 -19.42
CA LEU A 292 29.16 27.58 -18.82
C LEU A 292 28.72 28.93 -19.40
N ARG A 293 29.67 29.83 -19.72
CA ARG A 293 29.36 31.11 -20.38
C ARG A 293 29.03 30.95 -21.86
N TRP A 294 29.66 29.98 -22.53
CA TRP A 294 29.30 29.57 -23.89
C TRP A 294 27.86 29.04 -23.96
N ALA A 295 27.49 28.12 -23.06
CA ALA A 295 26.12 27.61 -22.93
C ALA A 295 25.09 28.73 -22.78
N LYS A 296 25.33 29.65 -21.83
CA LYS A 296 24.46 30.81 -21.60
C LYS A 296 24.41 31.78 -22.80
N PHE A 297 25.44 31.80 -23.66
CA PHE A 297 25.43 32.63 -24.86
C PHE A 297 24.54 32.06 -25.96
N PHE A 298 24.75 30.81 -26.39
CA PHE A 298 23.91 30.24 -27.45
C PHE A 298 22.45 30.03 -27.02
N GLN A 299 22.20 29.85 -25.72
CA GLN A 299 20.84 29.84 -25.12
C GLN A 299 20.19 31.23 -24.99
N GLY A 300 20.91 32.33 -25.25
CA GLY A 300 20.33 33.67 -25.42
C GLY A 300 20.19 34.53 -24.17
N TYR A 301 20.84 34.17 -23.06
CA TYR A 301 20.73 34.94 -21.82
C TYR A 301 21.22 36.38 -21.98
N LYS A 302 20.48 37.37 -21.46
CA LYS A 302 20.81 38.80 -21.62
C LYS A 302 22.20 39.13 -21.05
N GLY A 303 23.06 39.74 -21.85
CA GLY A 303 24.44 40.11 -21.48
C GLY A 303 25.44 38.95 -21.38
N SER A 304 25.04 37.73 -21.74
CA SER A 304 25.93 36.55 -21.80
C SER A 304 27.11 36.76 -22.75
N PHE A 305 26.85 37.29 -23.96
CA PHE A 305 27.87 37.55 -24.98
C PHE A 305 29.00 38.46 -24.46
N THR A 306 28.66 39.57 -23.81
CA THR A 306 29.64 40.49 -23.20
C THR A 306 30.45 39.80 -22.10
N LYS A 307 29.81 38.94 -21.28
CA LYS A 307 30.48 38.14 -20.25
C LYS A 307 31.37 37.03 -20.82
N LEU A 308 31.04 36.51 -22.01
CA LEU A 308 31.83 35.51 -22.72
C LEU A 308 33.05 36.16 -23.40
N LYS A 309 32.88 37.28 -24.11
CA LYS A 309 34.02 38.07 -24.63
C LYS A 309 35.00 38.45 -23.51
N LYS A 310 34.49 38.89 -22.36
CA LYS A 310 35.33 39.23 -21.20
C LYS A 310 36.10 38.04 -20.59
N ILE A 311 35.56 36.82 -20.61
CA ILE A 311 36.31 35.64 -20.09
C ILE A 311 37.32 35.10 -21.10
N LEU A 312 37.08 35.30 -22.40
CA LEU A 312 37.99 34.94 -23.50
C LEU A 312 38.95 36.09 -23.87
N ASN A 313 38.90 37.22 -23.15
CA ASN A 313 39.66 38.44 -23.41
C ASN A 313 39.54 39.02 -24.84
N LEU A 314 38.40 38.80 -25.51
CA LEU A 314 38.17 39.20 -26.91
C LEU A 314 37.74 40.68 -27.00
N THR A 315 38.56 41.47 -27.70
CA THR A 315 38.33 42.89 -28.01
C THR A 315 37.74 43.07 -29.40
N ASN A 316 36.92 44.10 -29.61
CA ASN A 316 36.32 44.37 -30.93
C ASN A 316 37.35 44.81 -31.99
N ALA A 317 38.51 45.33 -31.59
CA ALA A 317 39.54 45.83 -32.49
C ALA A 317 40.51 44.73 -32.96
N ASP A 318 40.92 43.85 -32.04
CA ASP A 318 42.01 42.90 -32.31
C ASP A 318 41.52 41.47 -32.62
N HIS A 319 40.23 41.17 -32.35
CA HIS A 319 39.65 39.83 -32.42
C HIS A 319 38.33 39.77 -33.22
N GLU A 320 38.18 40.63 -34.23
CA GLU A 320 36.93 40.74 -35.00
C GLU A 320 36.52 39.41 -35.66
N ASN A 321 37.49 38.68 -36.24
CA ASN A 321 37.27 37.40 -36.91
C ASN A 321 36.85 36.27 -35.94
N GLU A 322 37.42 36.26 -34.74
CA GLU A 322 37.12 35.30 -33.67
C GLU A 322 35.73 35.58 -33.10
N ILE A 323 35.40 36.85 -32.87
CA ILE A 323 34.08 37.29 -32.40
C ILE A 323 33.01 36.92 -33.44
N LYS A 324 33.26 37.18 -34.73
CA LYS A 324 32.34 36.81 -35.82
C LYS A 324 32.09 35.31 -35.86
N GLN A 325 33.16 34.50 -35.86
CA GLN A 325 33.04 33.04 -35.84
C GLN A 325 32.33 32.53 -34.58
N LEU A 326 32.53 33.14 -33.41
CA LEU A 326 31.84 32.77 -32.17
C LEU A 326 30.32 33.00 -32.26
N VAL A 327 29.89 34.07 -32.95
CA VAL A 327 28.46 34.32 -33.23
C VAL A 327 27.90 33.31 -34.23
N GLU A 328 28.62 33.04 -35.33
CA GLU A 328 28.21 32.04 -36.33
C GLU A 328 28.01 30.65 -35.70
N LEU A 329 28.94 30.21 -34.84
CA LEU A 329 28.85 28.94 -34.11
C LEU A 329 27.66 28.92 -33.13
N ALA A 330 27.35 30.05 -32.48
CA ALA A 330 26.23 30.15 -31.52
C ALA A 330 24.87 30.15 -32.23
N HIS A 331 24.78 30.76 -33.42
CA HIS A 331 23.60 30.70 -34.27
C HIS A 331 23.41 29.27 -34.81
N PHE A 332 24.48 28.62 -35.27
CA PHE A 332 24.46 27.27 -35.83
C PHE A 332 23.95 26.22 -34.84
N ILE A 333 24.42 26.21 -33.59
CA ILE A 333 23.98 25.23 -32.59
C ILE A 333 22.52 25.45 -32.14
N ARG A 334 22.05 26.70 -32.16
CA ARG A 334 20.67 27.03 -31.78
C ARG A 334 19.66 26.78 -32.90
N PHE A 335 20.08 26.95 -34.15
CA PHE A 335 19.21 26.85 -35.33
C PHE A 335 19.82 25.92 -36.41
N PRO A 336 20.02 24.62 -36.13
CA PRO A 336 20.81 23.72 -36.98
C PRO A 336 20.15 23.34 -38.31
N THR A 337 18.84 23.51 -38.45
CA THR A 337 18.06 23.12 -39.64
C THR A 337 17.96 24.22 -40.71
N VAL A 338 18.50 25.42 -40.46
CA VAL A 338 18.43 26.54 -41.41
C VAL A 338 19.40 26.29 -42.57
N LYS A 339 18.86 25.99 -43.76
CA LYS A 339 19.64 25.81 -44.98
C LYS A 339 20.20 27.16 -45.48
N GLU A 340 21.51 27.27 -45.33
CA GLU A 340 22.42 28.29 -45.88
C GLU A 340 22.45 29.66 -45.16
N LEU A 341 23.69 30.11 -44.87
CA LEU A 341 24.03 31.30 -44.09
C LEU A 341 24.46 32.49 -44.98
N SER A 342 24.38 32.35 -46.30
CA SER A 342 24.86 33.34 -47.27
C SER A 342 23.93 34.55 -47.38
N GLY A 343 24.01 35.46 -46.40
CA GLY A 343 23.37 36.78 -46.47
C GLY A 343 23.13 37.48 -45.13
N MET A 344 23.04 36.75 -44.01
CA MET A 344 22.73 37.36 -42.71
C MET A 344 23.93 38.10 -42.10
N SER A 345 23.67 39.25 -41.48
CA SER A 345 24.69 40.03 -40.77
C SER A 345 24.98 39.45 -39.37
N GLN A 346 26.14 39.81 -38.82
CA GLN A 346 26.50 39.42 -37.45
C GLN A 346 25.53 39.99 -36.40
N GLU A 347 24.98 41.18 -36.65
CA GLU A 347 24.03 41.85 -35.76
C GLU A 347 22.64 41.19 -35.81
N GLU A 348 22.21 40.74 -37.00
CA GLU A 348 20.97 39.95 -37.16
C GLU A 348 21.07 38.60 -36.43
N MET A 349 22.20 37.89 -36.59
CA MET A 349 22.44 36.63 -35.88
C MET A 349 22.46 36.84 -34.36
N LEU A 350 23.15 37.88 -33.86
CA LEU A 350 23.13 38.23 -32.43
C LEU A 350 21.72 38.56 -31.93
N THR A 351 20.93 39.29 -32.72
CA THR A 351 19.56 39.65 -32.38
C THR A 351 18.65 38.42 -32.28
N LYS A 352 18.74 37.48 -33.25
CA LYS A 352 17.99 36.20 -33.20
C LYS A 352 18.39 35.32 -32.02
N ILE A 353 19.67 35.30 -31.63
CA ILE A 353 20.13 34.60 -30.42
C ILE A 353 19.60 35.27 -29.15
N GLN A 354 19.41 36.59 -29.14
CA GLN A 354 18.98 37.35 -27.94
C GLN A 354 17.46 37.53 -27.81
N GLN A 355 16.68 37.22 -28.85
CA GLN A 355 15.22 37.16 -28.75
C GLN A 355 14.80 35.99 -27.84
N SER A 356 14.04 36.32 -26.79
CA SER A 356 13.62 35.38 -25.73
C SER A 356 12.23 34.81 -26.04
N THR A 357 12.12 33.47 -26.02
CA THR A 357 10.84 32.79 -25.84
C THR A 357 10.34 33.00 -24.41
N GLU A 358 9.03 32.81 -24.20
CA GLU A 358 8.37 33.12 -22.93
C GLU A 358 8.89 32.27 -21.75
N GLU A 359 9.28 31.03 -22.03
CA GLU A 359 9.94 30.10 -21.08
C GLU A 359 11.32 30.59 -20.63
N SER A 360 12.08 31.26 -21.52
CA SER A 360 13.41 31.80 -21.22
C SER A 360 13.37 32.95 -20.21
N ARG A 361 12.25 33.67 -20.10
CA ARG A 361 12.12 34.77 -19.13
C ARG A 361 11.85 34.25 -17.73
N LYS A 362 10.95 33.27 -17.58
CA LYS A 362 10.67 32.62 -16.29
C LYS A 362 11.92 32.00 -15.68
N SER A 363 12.67 31.22 -16.47
CA SER A 363 13.90 30.58 -15.99
C SER A 363 14.99 31.57 -15.54
N GLN A 364 15.05 32.77 -16.13
CA GLN A 364 16.06 33.77 -15.79
C GLN A 364 15.76 34.53 -14.48
N ASP A 365 14.50 34.80 -14.16
CA ASP A 365 14.12 35.37 -12.85
C ASP A 365 14.28 34.34 -11.73
N GLU A 366 13.88 33.08 -11.97
CA GLU A 366 14.06 31.95 -11.05
C GLU A 366 15.55 31.70 -10.73
N LEU A 367 16.42 31.70 -11.74
CA LEU A 367 17.87 31.56 -11.55
C LEU A 367 18.50 32.72 -10.78
N THR A 368 17.96 33.93 -10.92
CA THR A 368 18.50 35.12 -10.24
C THR A 368 18.21 35.08 -8.74
N GLU A 369 16.98 34.72 -8.34
CA GLU A 369 16.66 34.50 -6.93
C GLU A 369 17.37 33.27 -6.34
N PHE A 370 17.63 32.23 -7.14
CA PHE A 370 18.36 31.05 -6.69
C PHE A 370 19.84 31.34 -6.35
N GLU A 371 20.53 32.18 -7.12
CA GLU A 371 21.88 32.63 -6.76
C GLU A 371 21.86 33.54 -5.50
N HIS A 372 20.80 34.34 -5.32
CA HIS A 372 20.63 35.15 -4.12
C HIS A 372 20.45 34.27 -2.86
N PHE A 373 19.63 33.21 -2.98
CA PHE A 373 19.41 32.20 -1.95
C PHE A 373 20.71 31.48 -1.55
N LYS A 374 21.54 31.06 -2.52
CA LYS A 374 22.84 30.42 -2.25
C LYS A 374 23.74 31.30 -1.37
N LYS A 375 23.85 32.60 -1.70
CA LYS A 375 24.65 33.59 -0.98
C LYS A 375 24.18 33.75 0.46
N LEU A 376 22.87 33.84 0.69
CA LEU A 376 22.29 34.10 2.02
C LEU A 376 22.26 32.87 2.94
N HIS A 377 22.27 31.64 2.41
CA HIS A 377 22.07 30.42 3.21
C HIS A 377 23.25 29.42 3.26
N ALA A 378 24.44 29.81 2.80
CA ALA A 378 25.66 28.97 2.85
C ALA A 378 25.47 27.56 2.27
N TYR A 379 24.92 27.46 1.06
CA TYR A 379 24.70 26.18 0.39
C TYR A 379 26.04 25.49 0.05
N ARG A 380 26.43 24.48 0.83
CA ARG A 380 27.58 23.63 0.50
C ARG A 380 27.19 22.69 -0.64
N GLU A 381 27.83 22.86 -1.80
CA GLU A 381 27.92 21.80 -2.80
C GLU A 381 28.59 20.58 -2.15
N LYS A 382 27.82 19.50 -1.94
CA LYS A 382 28.44 18.18 -1.82
C LYS A 382 29.04 17.86 -3.18
N LYS A 383 30.37 17.74 -3.22
CA LYS A 383 31.14 17.29 -4.39
C LYS A 383 30.88 15.80 -4.66
N LEU A 384 29.66 15.49 -5.11
CA LEU A 384 29.28 14.22 -5.71
C LEU A 384 29.71 14.28 -7.17
N LEU A 385 30.70 13.45 -7.54
CA LEU A 385 30.93 13.15 -8.95
C LEU A 385 29.69 12.43 -9.49
N GLY A 386 29.05 13.02 -10.50
CA GLY A 386 28.07 12.37 -11.36
C GLY A 386 26.89 11.71 -10.63
N THR A 387 25.88 12.48 -10.21
CA THR A 387 24.48 12.02 -10.17
C THR A 387 23.52 13.18 -9.91
N HIS A 388 22.56 13.32 -10.82
CA HIS A 388 21.34 14.16 -10.74
C HIS A 388 21.49 15.67 -10.48
N GLN A 389 20.82 16.44 -11.35
CA GLN A 389 20.05 17.59 -10.86
C GLN A 389 19.17 17.09 -9.70
N GLN A 390 19.49 17.48 -8.47
CA GLN A 390 18.46 17.54 -7.45
C GLN A 390 17.41 18.51 -7.99
N SER A 391 16.21 17.98 -8.25
CA SER A 391 15.02 18.78 -8.52
C SER A 391 14.99 19.94 -7.54
N LEU A 392 14.85 21.17 -8.06
CA LEU A 392 14.61 22.34 -7.21
C LEU A 392 13.50 21.99 -6.19
N PRO A 393 13.67 22.30 -4.89
CA PRO A 393 12.60 22.15 -3.93
C PRO A 393 11.32 22.84 -4.42
N PRO A 394 10.12 22.40 -4.02
CA PRO A 394 8.85 22.91 -4.54
C PRO A 394 8.58 24.36 -4.08
N LEU A 395 9.27 25.29 -4.73
CA LEU A 395 9.21 26.75 -4.59
C LEU A 395 8.86 27.42 -5.94
N ILE A 396 8.76 26.64 -7.01
CA ILE A 396 8.48 27.13 -8.38
C ILE A 396 7.11 26.64 -8.81
N THR A 397 6.09 27.39 -8.37
CA THR A 397 4.84 27.61 -9.13
C THR A 397 4.10 28.87 -8.68
N PHE A 398 4.35 29.41 -7.48
CA PHE A 398 3.77 30.68 -7.02
C PHE A 398 4.80 31.55 -6.25
N GLU A 399 4.76 32.87 -6.47
CA GLU A 399 5.32 33.94 -5.61
C GLU A 399 6.86 34.18 -5.54
N VAL A 400 7.53 34.27 -6.70
CA VAL A 400 8.91 34.85 -6.82
C VAL A 400 9.05 36.20 -6.07
N ALA A 401 7.99 37.03 -6.07
CA ALA A 401 7.96 38.31 -5.37
C ALA A 401 8.05 38.21 -3.83
N ARG A 402 7.44 37.19 -3.20
CA ARG A 402 7.60 36.96 -1.74
C ARG A 402 9.00 36.48 -1.41
N LEU A 403 9.57 35.60 -2.24
CA LEU A 403 10.93 35.11 -2.07
C LEU A 403 11.97 36.24 -2.18
N ARG A 404 11.79 37.16 -3.14
CA ARG A 404 12.61 38.38 -3.26
C ARG A 404 12.51 39.25 -2.01
N LYS A 405 11.30 39.57 -1.55
CA LYS A 405 11.07 40.37 -0.33
C LYS A 405 11.71 39.72 0.90
N TYR A 406 11.65 38.38 1.00
CA TYR A 406 12.32 37.62 2.04
C TYR A 406 13.86 37.77 1.98
N HIS A 407 14.45 37.66 0.80
CA HIS A 407 15.90 37.85 0.61
C HIS A 407 16.33 39.29 0.98
N GLU A 408 15.55 40.30 0.58
CA GLU A 408 15.78 41.71 0.91
C GLU A 408 15.71 41.97 2.42
N ASP A 409 14.64 41.54 3.09
CA ASP A 409 14.45 41.68 4.53
C ASP A 409 15.56 40.96 5.32
N LEU A 410 15.97 39.76 4.88
CA LEU A 410 17.04 39.00 5.52
C LEU A 410 18.42 39.66 5.30
N GLU A 411 18.72 40.18 4.11
CA GLU A 411 19.99 40.88 3.89
C GLU A 411 20.07 42.20 4.66
N MET A 412 18.95 42.94 4.79
CA MET A 412 18.86 44.10 5.68
C MET A 412 19.08 43.72 7.14
N PHE A 413 18.47 42.63 7.61
CA PHE A 413 18.67 42.14 8.97
C PHE A 413 20.14 41.80 9.24
N ILE A 414 20.76 41.02 8.35
CA ILE A 414 22.19 40.64 8.42
C ILE A 414 23.10 41.88 8.47
N LYS A 415 22.87 42.88 7.62
CA LYS A 415 23.64 44.15 7.62
C LYS A 415 23.53 44.93 8.94
N SER A 416 22.50 44.70 9.74
CA SER A 416 22.30 45.36 11.04
C SER A 416 23.05 44.70 12.21
N LEU A 417 23.73 43.57 11.99
CA LEU A 417 24.40 42.78 13.03
C LEU A 417 25.92 42.97 13.03
N LYS A 418 26.54 42.92 14.21
CA LYS A 418 28.01 42.99 14.39
C LYS A 418 28.66 41.60 14.45
N GLY A 419 28.31 40.71 13.51
CA GLY A 419 28.70 39.29 13.53
C GLY A 419 29.29 38.76 12.23
N SER A 420 29.89 37.57 12.29
CA SER A 420 30.44 36.86 11.14
C SER A 420 29.33 36.14 10.36
N LEU A 421 29.22 36.43 9.06
CA LEU A 421 28.14 35.91 8.21
C LEU A 421 28.04 34.36 8.22
N PRO A 422 29.12 33.56 8.10
CA PRO A 422 29.04 32.11 8.18
C PRO A 422 28.49 31.57 9.52
N ALA A 423 28.80 32.23 10.65
CA ALA A 423 28.33 31.83 11.96
C ALA A 423 26.84 32.19 12.16
N PHE A 424 26.43 33.38 11.70
CA PHE A 424 25.01 33.73 11.61
C PHE A 424 24.24 32.71 10.75
N GLN A 425 24.76 32.37 9.57
CA GLN A 425 24.13 31.40 8.66
C GLN A 425 23.95 30.02 9.31
N TYR A 426 24.92 29.55 10.09
CA TYR A 426 24.83 28.30 10.84
C TYR A 426 23.78 28.34 11.95
N LEU A 427 23.78 29.38 12.79
CA LEU A 427 22.86 29.51 13.92
C LEU A 427 21.42 29.81 13.45
N TYR A 428 21.25 30.67 12.45
CA TYR A 428 19.96 30.96 11.83
C TYR A 428 19.38 29.73 11.14
N ARG A 429 20.22 28.89 10.52
CA ARG A 429 19.83 27.58 10.02
C ARG A 429 19.31 26.67 11.12
N ARG A 430 20.06 26.49 12.22
CA ARG A 430 19.58 25.73 13.38
C ARG A 430 18.26 26.29 13.92
N PHE A 431 18.06 27.61 13.87
CA PHE A 431 16.82 28.24 14.32
C PHE A 431 15.61 27.89 13.43
N TYR A 432 15.66 28.13 12.11
CA TYR A 432 14.51 27.79 11.26
C TYR A 432 14.30 26.27 11.10
N GLU A 433 15.36 25.45 11.19
CA GLU A 433 15.24 23.98 11.22
C GLU A 433 14.69 23.44 12.55
N GLY A 434 14.49 24.27 13.58
CA GLY A 434 13.95 23.84 14.87
C GLY A 434 14.95 23.01 15.68
N GLY A 435 16.18 23.49 15.81
CA GLY A 435 17.14 22.95 16.76
C GLY A 435 16.79 23.33 18.19
N SER A 436 17.03 22.44 19.14
CA SER A 436 17.01 22.78 20.57
C SER A 436 17.96 23.94 20.87
N ASP A 437 17.53 24.86 21.74
CA ASP A 437 18.24 26.08 22.18
C ASP A 437 18.68 27.07 21.08
N SER A 438 18.38 26.79 19.81
CA SER A 438 18.89 27.54 18.66
C SER A 438 18.53 29.03 18.65
N LEU A 439 17.36 29.43 19.17
CA LEU A 439 17.02 30.84 19.33
C LEU A 439 17.85 31.52 20.42
N ARG A 440 18.14 30.82 21.53
CA ARG A 440 18.98 31.36 22.61
C ARG A 440 20.40 31.59 22.11
N GLU A 441 21.00 30.57 21.48
CA GLU A 441 22.33 30.67 20.87
C GLU A 441 22.41 31.77 19.80
N LEU A 442 21.37 31.91 18.96
CA LEU A 442 21.31 32.96 17.94
C LEU A 442 21.19 34.36 18.55
N LYS A 443 20.36 34.53 19.60
CA LYS A 443 20.25 35.79 20.34
C LYS A 443 21.57 36.17 21.01
N GLU A 444 22.21 35.24 21.70
CA GLU A 444 23.54 35.41 22.34
C GLU A 444 24.60 35.81 21.31
N TYR A 445 24.69 35.10 20.18
CA TYR A 445 25.68 35.37 19.13
C TYR A 445 25.53 36.76 18.49
N VAL A 446 24.29 37.23 18.31
CA VAL A 446 24.01 38.50 17.62
C VAL A 446 23.73 39.67 18.58
N GLY A 447 23.83 39.44 19.90
CA GLY A 447 23.67 40.46 20.94
C GLY A 447 22.22 40.94 21.17
N LEU A 448 21.22 40.11 20.86
CA LEU A 448 19.81 40.43 21.10
C LEU A 448 19.41 40.06 22.53
N GLN A 449 18.58 40.93 23.14
CA GLN A 449 18.03 40.77 24.47
C GLN A 449 16.54 41.05 24.41
N ASP A 450 15.73 40.19 25.03
CA ASP A 450 14.27 40.16 24.84
C ASP A 450 13.62 41.50 25.23
N ALA A 451 13.95 42.03 26.40
CA ALA A 451 13.42 43.31 26.90
C ALA A 451 13.83 44.56 26.07
N VAL A 452 14.87 44.48 25.25
CA VAL A 452 15.45 45.64 24.52
C VAL A 452 15.23 45.56 23.02
N HIS A 453 15.07 44.35 22.47
CA HIS A 453 15.15 44.09 21.04
C HIS A 453 13.98 43.29 20.47
N GLN A 454 12.83 43.23 21.15
CA GLN A 454 11.66 42.44 20.77
C GLN A 454 11.30 42.57 19.27
N ASN A 455 11.15 43.78 18.73
CA ASN A 455 10.84 44.01 17.31
C ASN A 455 11.84 43.35 16.33
N LYS A 456 13.13 43.23 16.71
CA LYS A 456 14.15 42.52 15.90
C LYS A 456 14.00 41.01 16.03
N ILE A 457 13.66 40.51 17.22
CA ILE A 457 13.41 39.09 17.49
C ILE A 457 12.14 38.63 16.76
N ASP A 458 11.09 39.44 16.74
CA ASP A 458 9.85 39.18 16.01
C ASP A 458 10.11 39.11 14.51
N LYS A 459 10.85 40.08 13.94
CA LYS A 459 11.22 40.08 12.52
C LYS A 459 12.10 38.88 12.15
N LEU A 460 13.05 38.51 13.01
CA LEU A 460 13.88 37.32 12.84
C LEU A 460 13.06 36.03 12.87
N THR A 461 12.04 35.97 13.73
CA THR A 461 11.10 34.85 13.85
C THR A 461 10.19 34.74 12.63
N GLN A 462 9.66 35.87 12.11
CA GLN A 462 8.90 35.92 10.85
C GLN A 462 9.73 35.39 9.67
N LEU A 463 10.99 35.82 9.55
CA LEU A 463 11.89 35.37 8.50
C LEU A 463 12.22 33.87 8.63
N ALA A 464 12.46 33.38 9.86
CA ALA A 464 12.65 31.95 10.09
C ALA A 464 11.39 31.13 9.76
N TYR A 465 10.20 31.63 10.09
CA TYR A 465 8.93 30.97 9.81
C TYR A 465 8.67 30.87 8.31
N PHE A 466 8.78 31.97 7.57
CA PHE A 466 8.69 31.98 6.11
C PHE A 466 9.70 31.01 5.47
N LYS A 467 10.93 30.94 6.00
CA LYS A 467 11.97 30.03 5.50
C LYS A 467 11.60 28.55 5.63
N ARG A 468 10.95 28.18 6.74
CA ARG A 468 10.51 26.81 7.05
C ARG A 468 9.21 26.44 6.34
N PHE A 469 8.32 27.41 6.14
CA PHE A 469 6.98 27.22 5.61
C PHE A 469 6.61 28.22 4.49
N PRO A 470 7.38 28.30 3.38
CA PRO A 470 7.23 29.35 2.36
C PRO A 470 5.87 29.35 1.64
N THR A 471 5.13 28.23 1.70
CA THR A 471 3.80 28.06 1.09
C THR A 471 2.63 28.39 2.02
N ARG A 472 2.88 28.75 3.29
CA ARG A 472 1.81 29.20 4.20
C ARG A 472 1.50 30.67 3.98
N GLN A 473 0.26 31.08 4.27
CA GLN A 473 -0.10 32.49 4.36
C GLN A 473 0.20 32.99 5.78
N ASP A 474 0.99 34.06 5.87
CA ASP A 474 1.47 34.62 7.15
C ASP A 474 0.54 35.71 7.72
N SER A 475 -0.52 36.06 6.98
CA SER A 475 -1.40 37.19 7.24
C SER A 475 -2.24 36.98 8.50
N GLY A 476 -1.80 37.59 9.62
CA GLY A 476 -2.51 37.62 10.89
C GLY A 476 -1.92 36.75 12.01
N MET A 477 -0.85 35.99 11.75
CA MET A 477 -0.19 35.17 12.77
C MET A 477 0.76 36.03 13.64
N LEU A 478 0.69 35.87 14.97
CA LEU A 478 1.57 36.58 15.90
C LEU A 478 2.97 35.95 15.97
N PRO A 479 4.04 36.72 16.29
CA PRO A 479 5.41 36.20 16.39
C PRO A 479 5.55 34.99 17.33
N ASP A 480 4.83 34.96 18.46
CA ASP A 480 4.88 33.83 19.39
C ASP A 480 4.30 32.54 18.80
N GLN A 481 3.26 32.64 17.97
CA GLN A 481 2.67 31.50 17.25
C GLN A 481 3.63 30.98 16.17
N MET A 482 4.31 31.90 15.47
CA MET A 482 5.39 31.54 14.53
C MET A 482 6.55 30.85 15.26
N LEU A 483 6.91 31.32 16.45
CA LEU A 483 7.97 30.73 17.28
C LEU A 483 7.62 29.31 17.77
N LEU A 484 6.38 29.10 18.22
CA LEU A 484 5.87 27.77 18.58
C LEU A 484 5.93 26.81 17.37
N ALA A 485 5.52 27.27 16.18
CA ALA A 485 5.59 26.47 14.95
C ALA A 485 7.03 26.23 14.45
N LEU A 486 7.98 27.10 14.81
CA LEU A 486 9.43 26.92 14.63
C LEU A 486 10.07 25.99 15.67
N GLY A 487 9.32 25.60 16.71
CA GLY A 487 9.74 24.70 17.78
C GLY A 487 10.34 23.37 17.32
N PRO A 488 10.96 22.60 18.23
CA PRO A 488 11.93 21.57 17.86
C PRO A 488 11.35 20.47 16.97
N THR A 489 11.83 20.36 15.73
CA THR A 489 11.43 19.24 14.85
C THR A 489 12.18 17.99 15.29
N LYS A 490 11.46 16.92 15.65
CA LYS A 490 12.11 15.61 15.78
C LYS A 490 12.28 14.99 14.38
N SER A 491 13.48 15.17 13.85
CA SER A 491 14.14 14.48 12.72
C SER A 491 13.76 14.87 11.27
N PRO A 492 14.77 15.16 10.43
CA PRO A 492 14.96 14.50 9.14
C PRO A 492 15.70 13.16 9.35
N PRO A 493 15.33 12.06 8.64
CA PRO A 493 16.12 10.84 8.69
C PRO A 493 17.35 10.96 7.78
N LYS A 494 18.57 10.83 8.34
CA LYS A 494 19.79 10.38 7.62
C LYS A 494 21.02 10.19 8.53
N THR A 495 20.92 9.28 9.49
CA THR A 495 22.06 8.46 9.94
C THR A 495 21.59 7.01 10.11
N ALA A 496 22.48 6.03 9.89
CA ALA A 496 22.15 4.63 10.17
C ALA A 496 21.86 4.40 11.67
N ILE A 497 22.44 5.25 12.54
CA ILE A 497 22.28 5.20 13.99
C ILE A 497 20.84 5.53 14.40
N ASP A 498 20.21 6.58 13.84
CA ASP A 498 18.79 6.90 14.11
C ASP A 498 17.86 5.74 13.68
N THR A 499 18.13 5.12 12.54
CA THR A 499 17.35 3.96 12.07
C THR A 499 17.48 2.77 13.03
N VAL A 500 18.70 2.45 13.50
CA VAL A 500 18.94 1.37 14.46
C VAL A 500 18.28 1.67 15.82
N GLU A 501 18.40 2.89 16.34
CA GLU A 501 17.80 3.28 17.63
C GLU A 501 16.26 3.28 17.57
N ARG A 502 15.67 3.72 16.45
CA ARG A 502 14.21 3.66 16.21
C ARG A 502 13.71 2.23 16.08
N LEU A 503 14.44 1.36 15.37
CA LEU A 503 14.09 -0.06 15.25
C LEU A 503 14.21 -0.80 16.59
N ALA A 504 15.25 -0.51 17.39
CA ALA A 504 15.42 -1.07 18.73
C ALA A 504 14.30 -0.63 19.69
N ARG A 505 13.95 0.67 19.72
CA ARG A 505 12.79 1.16 20.49
C ARG A 505 11.49 0.51 20.03
N SER A 506 11.27 0.39 18.73
CA SER A 506 10.08 -0.27 18.18
C SER A 506 9.97 -1.72 18.63
N ALA A 507 11.04 -2.52 18.52
CA ALA A 507 11.07 -3.90 18.98
C ALA A 507 10.85 -4.04 20.50
N GLU A 508 11.24 -3.05 21.30
CA GLU A 508 10.96 -3.01 22.74
C GLU A 508 9.49 -2.66 23.04
N ILE A 509 8.88 -1.74 22.29
CA ILE A 509 7.44 -1.41 22.40
C ILE A 509 6.58 -2.63 22.04
N VAL A 510 6.89 -3.32 20.94
CA VAL A 510 6.18 -4.54 20.52
C VAL A 510 6.28 -5.65 21.58
N ARG A 511 7.42 -5.81 22.24
CA ARG A 511 7.60 -6.78 23.34
C ARG A 511 6.80 -6.44 24.60
N GLU A 512 6.49 -5.18 24.87
CA GLU A 512 5.53 -4.83 25.94
C GLU A 512 4.10 -5.22 25.57
N GLY A 513 3.70 -5.03 24.29
CA GLY A 513 2.39 -5.48 23.78
C GLY A 513 2.15 -6.99 23.96
N PHE A 514 3.19 -7.81 23.87
CA PHE A 514 3.10 -9.25 24.17
C PHE A 514 2.85 -9.59 25.65
N LYS A 515 2.96 -8.63 26.58
CA LYS A 515 2.71 -8.82 28.02
C LYS A 515 1.32 -8.36 28.49
N VAL A 516 0.61 -7.55 27.69
CA VAL A 516 -0.76 -7.09 27.96
C VAL A 516 -1.68 -8.30 28.21
N PRO A 517 -2.66 -8.26 29.13
CA PRO A 517 -3.61 -9.35 29.32
C PRO A 517 -4.32 -9.77 28.01
N TYR A 518 -4.62 -11.07 27.86
CA TYR A 518 -5.32 -11.57 26.68
C TYR A 518 -6.82 -11.31 26.79
N VAL A 519 -7.43 -10.77 25.72
CA VAL A 519 -8.86 -10.40 25.64
C VAL A 519 -9.59 -11.39 24.72
N ALA A 520 -10.91 -11.54 24.90
CA ALA A 520 -11.76 -12.44 24.10
C ALA A 520 -11.32 -13.93 24.10
N TYR A 521 -10.74 -14.40 25.21
CA TYR A 521 -10.30 -15.80 25.39
C TYR A 521 -11.36 -16.83 24.95
N ASN A 522 -12.61 -16.66 25.37
CA ASN A 522 -13.71 -17.59 25.06
C ASN A 522 -14.06 -17.62 23.55
N SER A 523 -13.84 -16.51 22.84
CA SER A 523 -14.22 -16.37 21.43
C SER A 523 -13.09 -16.74 20.46
N ILE A 524 -11.83 -16.78 20.93
CA ILE A 524 -10.65 -17.03 20.10
C ILE A 524 -9.89 -18.29 20.55
N VAL A 525 -9.54 -18.40 21.83
CA VAL A 525 -8.65 -19.46 22.33
C VAL A 525 -9.40 -20.77 22.51
N THR A 526 -10.62 -20.72 23.06
CA THR A 526 -11.43 -21.93 23.28
C THR A 526 -11.77 -22.65 21.97
N PRO A 527 -12.30 -22.00 20.90
CA PRO A 527 -12.59 -22.67 19.64
C PRO A 527 -11.32 -23.18 18.94
N ALA A 528 -10.20 -22.47 19.05
CA ALA A 528 -8.91 -22.92 18.50
C ALA A 528 -8.39 -24.18 19.21
N LEU A 529 -8.49 -24.25 20.54
CA LEU A 529 -8.14 -25.44 21.32
C LEU A 529 -9.04 -26.64 21.00
N GLU A 530 -10.35 -26.41 20.84
CA GLU A 530 -11.32 -27.45 20.47
C GLU A 530 -11.03 -27.98 19.07
N THR A 531 -10.88 -27.09 18.07
CA THR A 531 -10.51 -27.44 16.68
C THR A 531 -9.23 -28.27 16.62
N LEU A 532 -8.17 -27.85 17.33
CA LEU A 532 -6.91 -28.61 17.35
C LEU A 532 -7.08 -30.00 17.98
N ARG A 533 -7.78 -30.10 19.11
CA ARG A 533 -8.08 -31.40 19.77
C ARG A 533 -8.85 -32.34 18.84
N ASP A 534 -9.85 -31.82 18.15
CA ASP A 534 -10.64 -32.55 17.16
C ASP A 534 -9.78 -33.08 16.02
N TYR A 535 -8.88 -32.26 15.47
CA TYR A 535 -7.97 -32.68 14.39
C TYR A 535 -7.03 -33.79 14.83
N ILE A 536 -6.54 -33.73 16.07
CA ILE A 536 -5.67 -34.78 16.64
C ILE A 536 -6.42 -36.09 16.83
N VAL A 537 -7.68 -36.05 17.28
CA VAL A 537 -8.53 -37.25 17.39
C VAL A 537 -8.84 -37.85 16.00
N LYS A 538 -8.96 -37.00 14.97
CA LYS A 538 -9.21 -37.40 13.57
C LYS A 538 -7.94 -37.82 12.80
N TRP A 539 -6.74 -37.74 13.38
CA TRP A 539 -5.50 -38.04 12.66
C TRP A 539 -5.33 -39.54 12.37
N GLU A 540 -5.60 -39.92 11.12
CA GLU A 540 -5.33 -41.23 10.56
C GLU A 540 -4.54 -41.10 9.24
N SER A 541 -3.40 -41.77 9.13
CA SER A 541 -2.45 -41.58 8.01
C SER A 541 -2.97 -42.12 6.67
N ASN A 542 -3.99 -42.98 6.67
CA ASN A 542 -4.73 -43.46 5.50
C ASN A 542 -5.80 -42.47 5.02
N LEU A 543 -6.20 -41.49 5.84
CA LEU A 543 -7.23 -40.48 5.49
C LEU A 543 -6.60 -39.12 5.17
N TYR A 544 -5.66 -38.67 5.99
CA TYR A 544 -5.02 -37.36 5.90
C TYR A 544 -3.55 -37.47 5.46
N ARG A 545 -3.03 -36.45 4.76
CA ARG A 545 -1.65 -36.43 4.24
C ARG A 545 -0.59 -36.36 5.35
N ALA A 546 -0.84 -35.65 6.44
CA ALA A 546 0.04 -35.50 7.60
C ALA A 546 -0.70 -34.79 8.78
N PRO A 547 -0.23 -34.89 10.04
CA PRO A 547 -0.86 -34.26 11.21
C PRO A 547 -0.51 -32.77 11.30
N TYR A 548 -1.05 -31.96 10.38
CA TYR A 548 -0.88 -30.50 10.41
C TYR A 548 -2.10 -29.73 9.92
N THR A 549 -2.20 -28.48 10.36
CA THR A 549 -3.03 -27.44 9.72
C THR A 549 -2.25 -26.13 9.62
N SER A 550 -2.85 -25.12 8.99
CA SER A 550 -2.28 -23.78 8.82
C SER A 550 -3.09 -22.74 9.59
N LEU A 551 -2.41 -21.80 10.27
CA LEU A 551 -3.01 -20.62 10.91
C LEU A 551 -2.85 -19.41 9.98
N VAL A 552 -3.92 -19.08 9.25
CA VAL A 552 -3.94 -18.03 8.21
C VAL A 552 -4.59 -16.77 8.75
N GLY A 553 -4.07 -15.61 8.36
CA GLY A 553 -4.65 -14.30 8.71
C GLY A 553 -3.67 -13.17 8.48
N PRO A 554 -4.11 -11.90 8.48
CA PRO A 554 -3.25 -10.79 8.12
C PRO A 554 -2.12 -10.56 9.12
N THR A 555 -1.15 -9.73 8.73
CA THR A 555 -0.15 -9.21 9.67
C THR A 555 -0.86 -8.40 10.77
N MET A 556 -0.28 -8.34 11.97
CA MET A 556 -0.82 -7.61 13.13
C MET A 556 -2.15 -8.08 13.75
N SER A 557 -2.82 -9.10 13.19
CA SER A 557 -4.03 -9.75 13.77
C SER A 557 -3.81 -10.55 15.08
N GLY A 558 -2.57 -10.61 15.59
CA GLY A 558 -2.28 -11.32 16.84
C GLY A 558 -2.14 -12.84 16.74
N LYS A 559 -1.98 -13.43 15.54
CA LYS A 559 -1.70 -14.88 15.36
C LYS A 559 -0.66 -15.43 16.33
N THR A 560 0.54 -14.84 16.37
CA THR A 560 1.61 -15.27 17.28
C THR A 560 1.23 -15.09 18.75
N ARG A 561 0.39 -14.09 19.08
CA ARG A 561 -0.12 -13.89 20.44
C ARG A 561 -1.15 -14.97 20.84
N LEU A 562 -1.95 -15.48 19.90
CA LEU A 562 -2.79 -16.66 20.11
C LEU A 562 -1.93 -17.90 20.45
N ILE A 563 -0.81 -18.13 19.76
CA ILE A 563 0.11 -19.24 20.08
C ILE A 563 0.64 -19.17 21.51
N LEU A 564 1.04 -17.98 21.97
CA LEU A 564 1.50 -17.76 23.34
C LEU A 564 0.41 -18.01 24.39
N GLU A 565 -0.86 -17.82 24.02
CA GLU A 565 -1.99 -18.13 24.89
C GLU A 565 -2.31 -19.64 24.88
N LEU A 566 -2.31 -20.29 23.71
CA LEU A 566 -2.44 -21.75 23.56
C LEU A 566 -1.37 -22.51 24.37
N ALA A 567 -0.15 -21.96 24.44
CA ALA A 567 0.96 -22.52 25.22
C ALA A 567 0.70 -22.60 26.75
N LYS A 568 -0.31 -21.92 27.27
CA LYS A 568 -0.75 -22.06 28.67
C LYS A 568 -1.61 -23.32 28.91
N HIS A 569 -2.10 -23.94 27.83
CA HIS A 569 -3.04 -25.07 27.87
C HIS A 569 -2.49 -26.36 27.26
N VAL A 570 -1.53 -26.27 26.33
CA VAL A 570 -0.83 -27.41 25.71
C VAL A 570 0.68 -27.12 25.62
N PRO A 571 1.56 -28.15 25.66
CA PRO A 571 2.97 -27.96 25.34
C PRO A 571 3.15 -27.51 23.90
N VAL A 572 3.71 -26.32 23.68
CA VAL A 572 4.04 -25.81 22.35
C VAL A 572 5.55 -25.80 22.14
N VAL A 573 6.01 -26.33 21.02
CA VAL A 573 7.35 -26.13 20.46
C VAL A 573 7.22 -25.02 19.43
N TYR A 574 7.70 -23.81 19.74
CA TYR A 574 7.60 -22.65 18.85
C TYR A 574 8.92 -22.39 18.12
N ILE A 575 8.87 -22.25 16.80
CA ILE A 575 10.03 -21.97 15.94
C ILE A 575 9.66 -20.88 14.93
N CYS A 576 10.31 -19.72 15.01
CA CYS A 576 10.14 -18.60 14.09
C CYS A 576 11.23 -18.64 13.00
N LEU A 577 10.83 -18.83 11.74
CA LEU A 577 11.73 -18.99 10.58
C LEU A 577 12.11 -17.68 9.89
N ARG A 578 11.76 -16.54 10.49
CA ARG A 578 12.12 -15.18 10.07
C ARG A 578 13.60 -15.08 9.63
N PRO A 579 13.94 -14.37 8.53
CA PRO A 579 15.33 -14.30 8.03
C PRO A 579 16.34 -13.75 9.07
N PRO A 580 17.63 -14.17 9.04
CA PRO A 580 18.63 -13.82 10.06
C PRO A 580 18.81 -12.32 10.37
N ASN A 581 18.67 -11.46 9.35
CA ASN A 581 18.86 -10.01 9.49
C ASN A 581 17.55 -9.23 9.75
N SER A 582 16.45 -9.91 10.07
CA SER A 582 15.14 -9.28 10.23
C SER A 582 14.94 -8.68 11.63
N THR A 583 14.46 -7.44 11.69
CA THR A 583 14.12 -6.72 12.93
C THR A 583 12.70 -6.99 13.44
N GLY A 584 11.96 -7.91 12.79
CA GLY A 584 10.60 -8.28 13.18
C GLY A 584 10.51 -8.99 14.53
N GLN A 585 9.31 -9.07 15.09
CA GLN A 585 9.03 -9.72 16.36
C GLN A 585 7.90 -10.76 16.21
N PRO A 586 7.99 -11.94 16.87
CA PRO A 586 9.14 -12.43 17.63
C PRO A 586 10.39 -12.63 16.73
N PRO A 587 11.59 -12.69 17.33
CA PRO A 587 12.84 -12.85 16.59
C PRO A 587 12.94 -14.23 15.93
N ARG A 588 13.92 -14.41 15.04
CA ARG A 588 14.29 -15.74 14.50
C ARG A 588 14.66 -16.65 15.67
N SER A 589 14.18 -17.89 15.66
CA SER A 589 14.54 -18.88 16.68
C SER A 589 15.86 -19.56 16.35
N GLU A 590 16.66 -19.92 17.36
CA GLU A 590 17.92 -20.69 17.17
C GLU A 590 17.73 -22.01 16.40
N LEU A 591 16.54 -22.62 16.48
CA LEU A 591 16.20 -23.84 15.75
C LEU A 591 15.85 -23.60 14.26
N ALA A 592 15.73 -22.35 13.83
CA ALA A 592 15.39 -22.01 12.45
C ALA A 592 16.50 -22.39 11.46
N ASP A 593 17.77 -22.35 11.88
CA ASP A 593 18.91 -22.77 11.05
C ASP A 593 18.99 -24.30 10.90
N LEU A 594 18.34 -25.05 11.80
CA LEU A 594 18.14 -26.50 11.63
C LEU A 594 16.94 -26.81 10.72
N MET A 595 15.93 -25.94 10.69
CA MET A 595 14.79 -26.06 9.76
C MET A 595 15.16 -25.63 8.33
N LEU A 596 16.07 -24.67 8.19
CA LEU A 596 16.54 -24.08 6.94
C LEU A 596 18.09 -24.20 6.84
N PRO A 597 18.64 -25.42 6.68
CA PRO A 597 20.08 -25.61 6.53
C PRO A 597 20.61 -25.00 5.23
N ASP A 598 21.85 -24.47 5.29
CA ASP A 598 22.55 -23.84 4.18
C ASP A 598 22.74 -24.79 2.99
N ARG A 599 22.37 -24.33 1.79
CA ARG A 599 22.50 -25.03 0.51
C ARG A 599 23.94 -25.43 0.17
N ALA A 600 24.93 -24.71 0.70
CA ALA A 600 26.34 -25.07 0.55
C ALA A 600 26.69 -26.41 1.22
N VAL A 601 25.92 -26.83 2.23
CA VAL A 601 26.07 -28.12 2.90
C VAL A 601 25.18 -29.14 2.20
N LYS A 602 25.78 -30.16 1.58
CA LYS A 602 25.06 -31.31 1.00
C LYS A 602 24.47 -32.18 2.12
N VAL A 603 23.28 -31.81 2.59
CA VAL A 603 22.51 -32.53 3.62
C VAL A 603 21.41 -33.38 2.97
N ASP A 604 21.30 -34.64 3.37
CA ASP A 604 20.08 -35.43 3.18
C ASP A 604 18.99 -34.84 4.09
N LEU A 605 18.07 -34.07 3.50
CA LEU A 605 17.04 -33.33 4.21
C LEU A 605 15.98 -34.25 4.86
N GLU A 606 15.67 -35.39 4.26
CA GLU A 606 14.72 -36.35 4.86
C GLU A 606 15.34 -37.02 6.09
N GLN A 607 16.62 -37.42 6.02
CA GLN A 607 17.39 -37.87 7.19
C GLN A 607 17.49 -36.75 8.26
N HIS A 608 17.77 -35.52 7.84
CA HIS A 608 17.98 -34.38 8.74
C HIS A 608 16.70 -34.01 9.49
N TYR A 609 15.56 -33.89 8.81
CA TYR A 609 14.27 -33.64 9.47
C TYR A 609 13.83 -34.82 10.35
N THR A 610 14.12 -36.06 9.95
CA THR A 610 13.92 -37.24 10.82
C THR A 610 14.72 -37.13 12.11
N HIS A 611 16.00 -36.73 12.03
CA HIS A 611 16.85 -36.52 13.20
C HIS A 611 16.40 -35.32 14.05
N LEU A 612 15.99 -34.20 13.43
CA LEU A 612 15.51 -33.00 14.12
C LEU A 612 14.24 -33.25 14.92
N LEU A 613 13.21 -33.87 14.31
CA LEU A 613 11.98 -34.22 15.02
C LEU A 613 12.24 -35.26 16.11
N THR A 614 13.10 -36.26 15.86
CA THR A 614 13.52 -37.23 16.88
C THR A 614 14.23 -36.56 18.06
N ALA A 615 15.09 -35.57 17.81
CA ALA A 615 15.77 -34.78 18.82
C ALA A 615 14.77 -33.96 19.66
N ILE A 616 13.88 -33.22 19.00
CA ILE A 616 12.80 -32.44 19.64
C ILE A 616 11.97 -33.34 20.56
N PHE A 617 11.44 -34.47 20.07
CA PHE A 617 10.61 -35.37 20.87
C PHE A 617 11.35 -35.96 22.07
N ARG A 618 12.63 -36.31 21.92
CA ARG A 618 13.47 -36.81 23.03
C ARG A 618 13.72 -35.74 24.10
N VAL A 619 13.93 -34.47 23.69
CA VAL A 619 14.12 -33.36 24.63
C VAL A 619 12.82 -33.03 25.37
N VAL A 620 11.68 -32.96 24.65
CA VAL A 620 10.34 -32.78 25.26
C VAL A 620 10.04 -33.90 26.26
N ALA A 621 10.23 -35.17 25.85
CA ALA A 621 10.02 -36.33 26.72
C ALA A 621 10.90 -36.29 27.98
N SER A 622 12.17 -35.92 27.83
CA SER A 622 13.13 -35.76 28.93
C SER A 622 12.71 -34.65 29.89
N PHE A 623 12.22 -33.52 29.39
CA PHE A 623 11.78 -32.39 30.21
C PHE A 623 10.61 -32.78 31.13
N PHE A 624 9.51 -33.31 30.56
CA PHE A 624 8.30 -33.63 31.33
C PHE A 624 8.45 -34.90 32.18
N SER A 625 9.35 -35.81 31.83
CA SER A 625 9.58 -37.04 32.61
C SER A 625 10.36 -36.85 33.92
N LYS A 626 10.90 -35.65 34.20
CA LYS A 626 11.62 -35.38 35.45
C LYS A 626 10.69 -35.59 36.68
N PRO A 627 11.07 -36.39 37.70
CA PRO A 627 10.21 -36.66 38.86
C PRO A 627 9.76 -35.41 39.64
N ASN A 628 10.55 -34.35 39.60
CA ASN A 628 10.19 -33.06 40.20
C ASN A 628 9.17 -32.27 39.37
N ARG A 629 9.06 -32.50 38.05
CA ARG A 629 8.03 -31.93 37.17
C ARG A 629 6.70 -32.65 37.32
N ARG A 630 6.69 -33.98 37.26
CA ARG A 630 5.46 -34.78 37.34
C ARG A 630 4.67 -34.58 38.65
N ARG A 631 5.31 -34.09 39.71
CA ARG A 631 4.68 -33.73 40.99
C ARG A 631 4.08 -32.32 41.04
N GLN A 632 4.28 -31.50 40.02
CA GLN A 632 3.73 -30.13 39.92
C GLN A 632 2.36 -30.15 39.24
N ALA A 633 1.53 -29.12 39.48
CA ALA A 633 0.26 -28.97 38.77
C ALA A 633 0.50 -28.80 37.25
N ILE A 634 -0.47 -29.16 36.41
CA ILE A 634 -0.33 -29.08 34.94
C ILE A 634 0.09 -27.67 34.50
N ASN A 635 -0.56 -26.64 35.04
CA ASN A 635 -0.24 -25.24 34.72
C ASN A 635 1.20 -24.87 35.12
N ASP A 636 1.73 -25.38 36.23
CA ASP A 636 3.13 -25.14 36.63
C ASP A 636 4.12 -25.84 35.69
N GLN A 637 3.79 -27.06 35.24
CA GLN A 637 4.58 -27.79 34.25
C GLN A 637 4.61 -27.05 32.91
N LEU A 638 3.46 -26.53 32.45
CA LEU A 638 3.35 -25.75 31.21
C LEU A 638 4.03 -24.38 31.32
N ASN A 639 3.82 -23.63 32.41
CA ASN A 639 4.51 -22.37 32.66
C ASN A 639 6.04 -22.54 32.66
N ALA A 640 6.53 -23.63 33.26
CA ALA A 640 7.95 -23.90 33.31
C ALA A 640 8.50 -24.50 32.01
N TRP A 641 7.66 -25.17 31.20
CA TRP A 641 7.98 -25.52 29.81
C TRP A 641 8.13 -24.25 28.97
N ASN A 642 7.18 -23.33 29.04
CA ASN A 642 7.21 -22.09 28.26
C ASN A 642 8.46 -21.26 28.57
N LYS A 643 8.84 -21.14 29.84
CA LYS A 643 10.11 -20.48 30.25
C LYS A 643 11.37 -21.19 29.72
N TYR A 644 11.30 -22.47 29.36
CA TYR A 644 12.42 -23.26 28.86
C TYR A 644 12.49 -23.29 27.33
N SER A 645 11.35 -23.18 26.63
CA SER A 645 11.23 -23.38 25.19
C SER A 645 10.90 -22.14 24.35
N PHE A 646 10.25 -21.10 24.90
CA PHE A 646 9.85 -19.92 24.13
C PHE A 646 10.90 -18.82 24.14
N GLN A 647 11.46 -18.52 22.97
CA GLN A 647 12.32 -17.37 22.70
C GLN A 647 11.46 -16.16 22.33
N LEU A 648 11.23 -15.27 23.31
CA LEU A 648 10.45 -14.02 23.15
C LEU A 648 11.32 -12.77 22.91
N ASP A 649 12.63 -12.91 23.08
CA ASP A 649 13.64 -11.89 22.84
C ASP A 649 14.88 -12.53 22.22
N ASN A 650 15.95 -11.76 22.02
CA ASN A 650 17.17 -12.23 21.38
C ASN A 650 18.05 -13.10 22.30
N VAL A 651 17.53 -13.59 23.43
CA VAL A 651 18.27 -14.48 24.34
C VAL A 651 18.03 -15.94 23.95
N PRO A 652 19.08 -16.73 23.63
CA PRO A 652 18.94 -18.14 23.33
C PRO A 652 18.30 -18.93 24.48
N VAL A 653 17.36 -19.81 24.15
CA VAL A 653 16.69 -20.69 25.12
C VAL A 653 17.39 -22.04 25.24
N GLN A 654 17.49 -22.57 26.47
CA GLN A 654 18.15 -23.84 26.76
C GLN A 654 17.59 -25.02 25.93
N PHE A 655 16.29 -24.99 25.61
CA PHE A 655 15.66 -25.98 24.74
C PHE A 655 16.36 -26.12 23.37
N ALA A 656 16.79 -25.01 22.76
CA ALA A 656 17.42 -25.06 21.44
C ALA A 656 18.80 -25.74 21.50
N TYR A 657 19.60 -25.40 22.51
CA TYR A 657 20.88 -26.06 22.78
C TYR A 657 20.71 -27.56 23.06
N ASP A 658 19.74 -27.92 23.92
CA ASP A 658 19.48 -29.32 24.26
C ASP A 658 19.05 -30.15 23.03
N VAL A 659 18.34 -29.54 22.06
CA VAL A 659 17.99 -30.16 20.76
C VAL A 659 19.19 -30.27 19.83
N GLN A 660 20.02 -29.22 19.71
CA GLN A 660 21.25 -29.25 18.91
C GLN A 660 22.22 -30.34 19.39
N GLU A 661 22.47 -30.42 20.70
CA GLU A 661 23.26 -31.50 21.31
C GLU A 661 22.64 -32.88 21.07
N LYS A 662 21.31 -33.00 21.11
CA LYS A 662 20.63 -34.27 20.79
C LYS A 662 20.76 -34.65 19.32
N MET A 663 20.79 -33.69 18.40
CA MET A 663 21.04 -33.95 16.97
C MET A 663 22.48 -34.42 16.71
N LYS A 664 23.50 -33.82 17.35
CA LYS A 664 24.90 -34.29 17.24
C LYS A 664 25.01 -35.76 17.62
N MET A 665 24.47 -36.14 18.78
CA MET A 665 24.42 -37.53 19.26
C MET A 665 23.67 -38.49 18.33
N LEU A 666 22.69 -38.00 17.55
CA LEU A 666 21.97 -38.81 16.56
C LEU A 666 22.79 -38.96 15.26
N ALA A 667 23.50 -37.91 14.83
CA ALA A 667 24.35 -37.93 13.65
C ALA A 667 25.56 -38.89 13.80
N GLU A 668 26.13 -38.99 15.00
CA GLU A 668 27.22 -39.92 15.33
C GLU A 668 26.79 -41.40 15.34
N SER A 669 25.47 -41.68 15.34
CA SER A 669 24.94 -43.05 15.40
C SER A 669 24.92 -43.73 14.03
N LYS A 670 25.79 -44.72 13.82
CA LYS A 670 25.97 -45.44 12.53
C LYS A 670 24.77 -46.30 12.08
N ASN A 671 23.68 -46.38 12.85
CA ASN A 671 22.53 -47.25 12.56
C ASN A 671 21.46 -46.56 11.68
N SER A 672 21.70 -46.52 10.37
CA SER A 672 20.76 -45.92 9.39
C SER A 672 19.43 -46.68 9.24
N ARG A 673 19.42 -48.00 9.46
CA ARG A 673 18.27 -48.90 9.14
C ARG A 673 17.04 -48.78 10.05
N PHE A 674 17.06 -47.96 11.10
CA PHE A 674 15.97 -47.88 12.10
C PHE A 674 15.53 -46.43 12.44
N ARG A 675 15.71 -45.48 11.51
CA ARG A 675 15.47 -44.05 11.79
C ARG A 675 13.99 -43.69 11.96
N ILE A 676 13.11 -44.15 11.07
CA ILE A 676 11.66 -43.90 11.19
C ILE A 676 11.05 -44.62 12.41
N SER A 677 11.50 -45.83 12.75
CA SER A 677 11.09 -46.48 14.00
C SER A 677 11.57 -45.69 15.24
N ALA A 678 12.79 -45.16 15.23
CA ALA A 678 13.29 -44.30 16.31
C ALA A 678 12.51 -42.97 16.45
N LEU A 679 12.02 -42.39 15.35
CA LEU A 679 11.12 -41.23 15.35
C LEU A 679 9.76 -41.59 15.97
N ARG A 680 9.12 -42.68 15.49
CA ARG A 680 7.83 -43.18 16.00
C ARG A 680 7.90 -43.53 17.50
N ASP A 681 9.00 -44.13 17.94
CA ASP A 681 9.24 -44.45 19.36
C ASP A 681 9.48 -43.20 20.22
N ALA A 682 10.19 -42.20 19.67
CA ALA A 682 10.38 -40.92 20.35
C ALA A 682 9.05 -40.17 20.54
N ALA A 683 8.19 -40.15 19.51
CA ALA A 683 6.84 -39.58 19.58
C ALA A 683 5.96 -40.29 20.64
N LYS A 684 5.96 -41.63 20.66
CA LYS A 684 5.22 -42.41 21.68
C LYS A 684 5.71 -42.13 23.10
N LYS A 685 7.04 -42.09 23.32
CA LYS A 685 7.65 -41.78 24.63
C LYS A 685 7.38 -40.34 25.07
N MET A 686 7.33 -39.41 24.12
CA MET A 686 6.93 -38.02 24.36
C MET A 686 5.48 -37.95 24.83
N ASN A 687 4.53 -38.55 24.11
CA ASN A 687 3.12 -38.57 24.49
C ASN A 687 2.90 -39.15 25.91
N GLN A 688 3.57 -40.25 26.24
CA GLN A 688 3.55 -40.86 27.58
C GLN A 688 4.14 -39.97 28.70
N GLY A 689 4.95 -38.96 28.35
CA GLY A 689 5.62 -38.09 29.30
C GLY A 689 4.82 -36.83 29.68
N ILE A 690 3.85 -36.42 28.87
CA ILE A 690 3.17 -35.12 28.96
C ILE A 690 2.11 -35.08 30.07
N PRO A 691 1.96 -33.94 30.78
CA PRO A 691 0.84 -33.74 31.69
C PRO A 691 -0.51 -33.64 30.93
N GLY A 692 -1.37 -34.64 31.11
CA GLY A 692 -2.73 -34.63 30.56
C GLY A 692 -3.67 -35.61 31.23
N ALA A 693 -4.94 -35.24 31.38
CA ALA A 693 -5.98 -36.17 31.82
C ALA A 693 -6.32 -37.14 30.67
N LYS A 694 -5.94 -38.42 30.82
CA LYS A 694 -6.28 -39.52 29.90
C LYS A 694 -6.02 -39.23 28.40
N GLY A 695 -4.77 -38.95 28.04
CA GLY A 695 -4.24 -39.25 26.70
C GLY A 695 -4.55 -38.29 25.54
N VAL A 696 -5.05 -37.07 25.79
CA VAL A 696 -5.37 -36.09 24.73
C VAL A 696 -4.73 -34.70 24.98
N ALA A 697 -3.50 -34.69 25.49
CA ALA A 697 -2.69 -33.46 25.62
C ALA A 697 -1.57 -33.46 24.56
N PRO A 698 -1.79 -32.86 23.38
CA PRO A 698 -0.82 -32.89 22.29
C PRO A 698 0.38 -31.98 22.54
N VAL A 699 1.53 -32.32 21.95
CA VAL A 699 2.55 -31.31 21.65
C VAL A 699 2.18 -30.65 20.33
N LEU A 700 2.12 -29.32 20.33
CA LEU A 700 1.92 -28.51 19.14
C LEU A 700 3.28 -28.01 18.64
N LEU A 701 3.69 -28.38 17.42
CA LEU A 701 4.81 -27.73 16.73
C LEU A 701 4.29 -26.51 15.97
N ALA A 702 4.51 -25.33 16.52
CA ALA A 702 4.14 -24.06 15.92
C ALA A 702 5.32 -23.49 15.13
N ILE A 703 5.21 -23.43 13.79
CA ILE A 703 6.23 -22.87 12.91
C ILE A 703 5.72 -21.52 12.38
N ASP A 704 6.32 -20.42 12.81
CA ASP A 704 5.97 -19.05 12.40
C ASP A 704 6.89 -18.52 11.29
N GLU A 705 6.37 -17.63 10.45
CA GLU A 705 6.92 -17.26 9.13
C GLU A 705 7.22 -18.50 8.27
N ALA A 706 6.29 -19.47 8.25
CA ALA A 706 6.47 -20.76 7.60
C ALA A 706 6.69 -20.69 6.07
N ARG A 707 6.39 -19.57 5.40
CA ARG A 707 6.63 -19.36 3.95
C ARG A 707 8.05 -19.69 3.51
N ASN A 708 9.03 -19.44 4.39
CA ASN A 708 10.45 -19.69 4.12
C ASN A 708 10.76 -21.19 3.87
N LEU A 709 9.90 -22.12 4.30
CA LEU A 709 10.00 -23.56 3.95
C LEU A 709 9.46 -23.89 2.55
N ALA A 710 8.57 -23.05 2.01
CA ALA A 710 8.01 -23.21 0.67
C ALA A 710 8.90 -22.56 -0.40
N ASP A 711 9.56 -21.45 -0.06
CA ASP A 711 10.46 -20.72 -0.95
C ASP A 711 11.83 -21.43 -1.14
N GLU A 712 12.29 -22.21 -0.15
CA GLU A 712 13.51 -23.03 -0.25
C GLU A 712 13.26 -24.40 -0.90
N LYS A 713 14.15 -24.80 -1.82
CA LYS A 713 14.10 -26.06 -2.58
C LYS A 713 15.40 -26.85 -2.48
N ASN A 714 15.30 -28.17 -2.53
CA ASN A 714 16.44 -29.09 -2.60
C ASN A 714 16.97 -29.24 -4.05
N ASN A 715 17.99 -30.09 -4.23
CA ASN A 715 18.60 -30.35 -5.55
C ASN A 715 17.66 -31.04 -6.56
N ASP A 716 16.56 -31.63 -6.09
CA ASP A 716 15.54 -32.33 -6.89
C ASP A 716 14.29 -31.44 -7.12
N ASP A 717 14.43 -30.12 -6.92
CA ASP A 717 13.38 -29.09 -7.03
C ASP A 717 12.18 -29.26 -6.04
N LEU A 718 12.28 -30.17 -5.08
CA LEU A 718 11.29 -30.33 -4.00
C LEU A 718 11.50 -29.28 -2.91
N SER A 719 10.42 -28.59 -2.49
CA SER A 719 10.54 -27.61 -1.41
C SER A 719 10.77 -28.25 -0.04
N TYR A 720 11.45 -27.53 0.84
CA TYR A 720 11.78 -28.00 2.20
C TYR A 720 10.52 -28.38 2.99
N PHE A 721 9.41 -27.66 2.78
CA PHE A 721 8.08 -27.99 3.29
C PHE A 721 7.57 -29.37 2.82
N HIS A 722 7.78 -29.74 1.56
CA HIS A 722 7.35 -31.04 1.03
C HIS A 722 8.07 -32.20 1.74
N LEU A 723 9.37 -32.05 1.99
CA LEU A 723 10.18 -33.05 2.68
C LEU A 723 9.80 -33.14 4.16
N LEU A 724 9.63 -32.00 4.84
CA LEU A 724 9.13 -31.99 6.22
C LEU A 724 7.75 -32.66 6.33
N ARG A 725 6.83 -32.40 5.38
CA ARG A 725 5.50 -33.02 5.34
C ARG A 725 5.56 -34.54 5.22
N ARG A 726 6.48 -35.10 4.42
CA ARG A 726 6.70 -36.56 4.34
C ARG A 726 7.08 -37.13 5.72
N ILE A 727 8.04 -36.51 6.41
CA ILE A 727 8.46 -37.00 7.74
C ILE A 727 7.34 -36.84 8.79
N LEU A 728 6.48 -35.83 8.67
CA LEU A 728 5.29 -35.67 9.51
C LEU A 728 4.23 -36.77 9.27
N ALA A 729 4.07 -37.24 8.03
CA ALA A 729 3.14 -38.34 7.70
C ALA A 729 3.52 -39.67 8.37
N GLU A 730 4.81 -39.88 8.66
CA GLU A 730 5.33 -41.08 9.31
C GLU A 730 5.01 -41.21 10.81
N LEU A 731 4.34 -40.21 11.40
CA LEU A 731 4.02 -40.15 12.83
C LEU A 731 2.73 -40.92 13.17
N PRO A 732 2.74 -41.77 14.22
CA PRO A 732 1.58 -42.59 14.55
C PRO A 732 0.46 -41.76 15.19
N THR A 733 -0.80 -42.16 15.02
CA THR A 733 -1.95 -41.57 15.72
C THR A 733 -1.77 -41.55 17.24
N SER A 734 -1.12 -42.57 17.81
CA SER A 734 -0.76 -42.62 19.24
C SER A 734 0.38 -41.67 19.65
N GLY A 735 0.88 -40.82 18.74
CA GLY A 735 2.05 -39.96 18.92
C GLY A 735 1.80 -38.67 19.70
N GLY A 736 0.52 -38.28 19.89
CA GLY A 736 0.17 -37.09 20.68
C GLY A 736 0.82 -35.80 20.18
N PHE A 737 0.85 -35.61 18.86
CA PHE A 737 1.60 -34.56 18.21
C PHE A 737 0.80 -33.96 17.05
N PHE A 738 0.89 -32.65 16.86
CA PHE A 738 0.29 -31.94 15.73
C PHE A 738 1.14 -30.73 15.35
N SER A 739 1.16 -30.37 14.06
CA SER A 739 1.88 -29.19 13.57
C SER A 739 0.93 -28.06 13.16
N LEU A 740 1.34 -26.83 13.41
CA LEU A 740 0.62 -25.61 13.04
C LEU A 740 1.57 -24.69 12.28
N PHE A 741 1.37 -24.57 10.98
CA PHE A 741 2.14 -23.67 10.13
C PHE A 741 1.48 -22.29 10.13
N ILE A 742 2.17 -21.28 10.62
CA ILE A 742 1.65 -19.93 10.82
C ILE A 742 2.29 -19.03 9.78
N ASP A 743 1.46 -18.33 9.01
CA ASP A 743 1.92 -17.32 8.07
C ASP A 743 0.81 -16.31 7.76
N THR A 744 1.15 -15.23 7.08
CA THR A 744 0.16 -14.42 6.37
C THR A 744 -0.18 -15.06 5.02
N SER A 745 0.75 -15.81 4.43
CA SER A 745 0.62 -16.45 3.12
C SER A 745 -0.28 -17.67 3.13
N SER A 746 -1.36 -17.60 2.34
CA SER A 746 -2.18 -18.76 2.00
C SER A 746 -1.48 -19.78 1.09
N ARG A 747 -0.27 -19.51 0.59
CA ARG A 747 0.51 -20.52 -0.16
C ARG A 747 0.75 -21.80 0.65
N LEU A 748 0.65 -21.75 1.98
CA LEU A 748 0.73 -22.93 2.87
C LEU A 748 -0.63 -23.61 3.14
N ALA A 749 -1.74 -23.01 2.69
CA ALA A 749 -3.06 -23.61 2.64
C ALA A 749 -3.34 -24.24 1.26
N ASN A 750 -2.91 -23.58 0.18
CA ASN A 750 -3.11 -23.98 -1.22
C ASN A 750 -2.18 -25.12 -1.67
N PHE A 751 -2.25 -26.31 -1.04
CA PHE A 751 -1.55 -27.51 -1.52
C PHE A 751 -2.38 -28.82 -1.48
N PRO A 752 -3.59 -28.88 -2.06
CA PRO A 752 -3.74 -29.85 -3.14
C PRO A 752 -2.81 -29.40 -4.26
N LEU A 753 -1.77 -30.18 -4.52
CA LEU A 753 -1.39 -30.35 -5.92
C LEU A 753 -2.65 -30.90 -6.60
N ALA A 754 -3.06 -30.27 -7.71
CA ALA A 754 -4.10 -30.82 -8.57
C ALA A 754 -3.78 -32.30 -8.83
N LEU A 755 -4.82 -33.14 -8.84
CA LEU A 755 -4.66 -34.60 -8.85
C LEU A 755 -3.88 -35.13 -10.06
N ASP A 756 -3.70 -34.29 -11.08
CA ASP A 756 -3.20 -34.63 -12.41
C ASP A 756 -1.74 -34.17 -12.66
N ASP A 757 -1.23 -33.17 -11.93
CA ASP A 757 0.12 -32.60 -12.14
C ASP A 757 1.26 -33.37 -11.44
N VAL A 758 0.97 -34.53 -10.85
CA VAL A 758 1.99 -35.50 -10.41
C VAL A 758 1.86 -36.78 -11.23
N PRO A 759 2.42 -36.83 -12.46
CA PRO A 759 2.50 -38.04 -13.27
C PRO A 759 3.56 -39.02 -12.73
N SER A 760 3.37 -39.47 -11.49
CA SER A 760 4.01 -40.68 -10.97
C SER A 760 3.07 -41.40 -9.99
N ALA A 761 2.87 -42.69 -10.25
CA ALA A 761 1.98 -43.58 -9.52
C ALA A 761 2.20 -43.52 -7.99
N ARG A 762 1.09 -43.48 -7.22
CA ARG A 762 1.07 -43.47 -5.75
C ARG A 762 1.96 -44.59 -5.15
N PRO A 763 3.07 -44.28 -4.45
CA PRO A 763 3.91 -45.31 -3.83
C PRO A 763 3.69 -45.44 -2.30
N ASP A 764 3.20 -44.39 -1.64
CA ASP A 764 3.50 -44.18 -0.21
C ASP A 764 2.41 -44.62 0.79
N GLY A 765 1.22 -45.02 0.32
CA GLY A 765 0.13 -45.54 1.17
C GLY A 765 -0.61 -44.51 2.05
N HIS A 766 -0.24 -43.22 2.00
CA HIS A 766 -0.86 -42.14 2.79
C HIS A 766 -2.15 -41.58 2.17
N GLY A 767 -2.99 -40.98 3.00
CA GLY A 767 -4.30 -40.43 2.64
C GLY A 767 -4.26 -39.09 1.90
N ALA A 768 -5.33 -38.76 1.18
CA ALA A 768 -5.35 -37.61 0.27
C ALA A 768 -5.76 -36.27 0.93
N LYS A 769 -6.46 -36.29 2.07
CA LYS A 769 -7.10 -35.09 2.67
C LYS A 769 -6.11 -34.21 3.44
N LEU A 770 -6.46 -32.94 3.58
CA LEU A 770 -5.83 -32.00 4.51
C LEU A 770 -6.80 -31.65 5.65
N PHE A 771 -6.28 -31.13 6.77
CA PHE A 771 -7.11 -30.50 7.79
C PHE A 771 -7.43 -29.07 7.37
N GLU A 772 -8.66 -28.62 7.65
CA GLU A 772 -9.10 -27.26 7.28
C GLU A 772 -8.24 -26.20 8.00
N PRO A 773 -7.78 -25.14 7.30
CA PRO A 773 -7.00 -24.07 7.92
C PRO A 773 -7.79 -23.30 8.97
N ILE A 774 -7.11 -22.88 10.03
CA ILE A 774 -7.67 -22.00 11.05
C ILE A 774 -7.44 -20.55 10.58
N TYR A 775 -8.51 -19.89 10.14
CA TYR A 775 -8.46 -18.49 9.68
C TYR A 775 -9.47 -17.56 10.37
N ARG A 776 -10.46 -18.12 11.06
CA ARG A 776 -11.54 -17.40 11.75
C ARG A 776 -11.07 -16.88 13.12
N ILE A 777 -10.24 -15.85 13.10
CA ILE A 777 -9.70 -15.19 14.30
C ILE A 777 -10.42 -13.85 14.49
N PRO A 778 -11.46 -13.74 15.34
CA PRO A 778 -12.19 -12.49 15.56
C PRO A 778 -11.38 -11.55 16.47
N SER A 779 -10.33 -10.94 15.91
CA SER A 779 -9.37 -10.08 16.62
C SER A 779 -9.55 -8.59 16.39
N LEU A 780 -10.51 -8.18 15.55
CA LEU A 780 -10.80 -6.77 15.30
C LEU A 780 -11.42 -6.13 16.55
N ASP A 781 -11.13 -4.85 16.76
CA ASP A 781 -11.77 -3.95 17.74
C ASP A 781 -11.67 -4.36 19.21
N LEU A 782 -10.85 -5.38 19.54
CA LEU A 782 -10.69 -5.95 20.90
C LEU A 782 -10.29 -4.94 21.98
N PHE A 783 -9.74 -3.79 21.60
CA PHE A 783 -9.25 -2.74 22.50
C PHE A 783 -9.94 -1.38 22.26
N VAL A 784 -11.02 -1.34 21.48
CA VAL A 784 -11.84 -0.13 21.33
C VAL A 784 -12.47 0.20 22.70
N PRO A 785 -12.29 1.43 23.23
CA PRO A 785 -12.92 1.84 24.47
C PRO A 785 -14.44 2.01 24.28
N GLY A 786 -15.17 2.27 25.37
CA GLY A 786 -16.60 2.57 25.29
C GLY A 786 -16.93 3.81 24.42
N PRO A 787 -18.22 4.06 24.16
CA PRO A 787 -18.68 5.21 23.39
C PRO A 787 -18.04 6.52 23.88
N PRO A 788 -17.48 7.35 22.98
CA PRO A 788 -16.85 8.61 23.36
C PRO A 788 -17.90 9.59 23.88
N LYS A 789 -17.56 10.33 24.93
CA LYS A 789 -18.49 11.27 25.58
C LYS A 789 -18.59 12.58 24.83
N ASN A 790 -17.52 13.06 24.21
CA ASN A 790 -17.47 14.36 23.55
C ASN A 790 -16.63 14.32 22.26
N TRP A 791 -16.61 15.44 21.52
CA TRP A 791 -15.92 15.54 20.23
C TRP A 791 -14.38 15.37 20.34
N LEU A 792 -13.80 15.76 21.47
CA LEU A 792 -12.37 15.63 21.75
C LEU A 792 -11.96 14.16 21.91
N GLU A 793 -12.72 13.41 22.72
CA GLU A 793 -12.52 11.97 22.94
C GLU A 793 -12.77 11.17 21.65
N LEU A 794 -13.83 11.52 20.91
CA LEU A 794 -14.18 10.90 19.63
C LEU A 794 -12.99 10.95 18.64
N LEU A 795 -12.34 12.12 18.53
CA LEU A 795 -11.19 12.33 17.64
C LEU A 795 -9.83 11.96 18.26
N SER A 796 -9.79 11.36 19.46
CA SER A 796 -8.54 11.06 20.14
C SER A 796 -7.74 9.95 19.44
N PRO A 797 -6.44 10.15 19.14
CA PRO A 797 -5.66 9.15 18.40
C PRO A 797 -5.54 7.77 19.08
N ALA A 798 -5.51 7.72 20.42
CA ALA A 798 -5.44 6.46 21.16
C ALA A 798 -6.66 5.56 20.92
N ARG A 799 -7.85 6.19 20.85
CA ARG A 799 -9.11 5.52 20.55
C ARG A 799 -9.20 5.13 19.08
N LEU A 800 -8.96 6.08 18.17
CA LEU A 800 -9.04 5.84 16.73
C LEU A 800 -8.05 4.79 16.23
N LEU A 801 -6.86 4.71 16.81
CA LEU A 801 -5.88 3.66 16.48
C LEU A 801 -6.22 2.28 17.05
N SER A 802 -7.21 2.18 17.93
CA SER A 802 -7.69 0.91 18.50
C SER A 802 -8.79 0.24 17.66
N TYR A 803 -9.39 0.95 16.71
CA TYR A 803 -10.28 0.37 15.71
C TYR A 803 -9.49 -0.48 14.71
N GLY A 804 -9.95 -1.69 14.45
CA GLY A 804 -9.29 -2.67 13.61
C GLY A 804 -8.33 -3.61 14.35
N CYS A 805 -7.19 -3.94 13.72
CA CYS A 805 -6.23 -4.90 14.29
C CYS A 805 -5.64 -4.43 15.65
N PRO A 806 -5.49 -5.33 16.65
CA PRO A 806 -5.20 -4.98 18.05
C PRO A 806 -3.80 -4.38 18.29
N PHE A 807 -2.94 -4.43 17.28
CA PHE A 807 -1.57 -3.93 17.36
C PHE A 807 -1.46 -2.41 17.48
N TYR A 808 -2.26 -1.64 16.71
CA TYR A 808 -1.97 -0.22 16.48
C TYR A 808 -2.24 0.65 17.72
N GLY A 809 -3.39 0.45 18.38
CA GLY A 809 -3.72 1.12 19.64
C GLY A 809 -2.71 0.81 20.74
N LEU A 810 -2.42 -0.48 20.97
CA LEU A 810 -1.42 -0.93 21.96
C LEU A 810 -0.03 -0.37 21.67
N TYR A 811 0.42 -0.40 20.41
CA TYR A 811 1.73 0.15 20.02
C TYR A 811 1.79 1.65 20.31
N TYR A 812 0.76 2.42 19.92
CA TYR A 812 0.69 3.85 20.16
C TYR A 812 0.64 4.19 21.66
N GLU A 813 -0.15 3.47 22.45
CA GLU A 813 -0.24 3.66 23.90
C GLU A 813 1.12 3.43 24.57
N HIS A 814 1.79 2.30 24.28
CA HIS A 814 3.10 1.99 24.83
C HIS A 814 4.20 2.94 24.33
N ALA A 815 4.16 3.37 23.06
CA ALA A 815 5.07 4.37 22.50
C ALA A 815 4.89 5.75 23.16
N THR A 816 3.66 6.09 23.55
CA THR A 816 3.33 7.33 24.26
C THR A 816 3.84 7.27 25.70
N LYS A 817 3.55 6.18 26.43
CA LYS A 817 4.03 5.95 27.80
C LYS A 817 5.56 5.96 27.96
N LYS A 818 6.31 5.48 26.96
CA LYS A 818 7.79 5.50 27.00
C LYS A 818 8.42 6.87 26.70
N GLY A 819 7.63 7.83 26.21
CA GLY A 819 8.15 9.11 25.73
C GLY A 819 8.86 9.00 24.37
N GLY A 820 8.89 10.11 23.64
CA GLY A 820 9.35 10.16 22.25
C GLY A 820 8.89 11.46 21.58
N ALA A 821 8.92 11.53 20.26
CA ALA A 821 7.93 12.31 19.53
C ALA A 821 7.52 11.53 18.29
N ASN A 822 6.52 12.09 17.59
CA ASN A 822 5.98 11.57 16.36
C ASN A 822 5.45 10.13 16.55
N GLN A 823 4.96 9.76 17.74
CA GLN A 823 4.38 8.44 18.03
C GLN A 823 3.25 8.13 17.05
N LEU A 824 2.44 9.15 16.75
CA LEU A 824 1.36 9.08 15.78
C LEU A 824 1.90 8.80 14.37
N GLU A 825 2.79 9.64 13.83
CA GLU A 825 3.36 9.42 12.49
C GLU A 825 4.16 8.12 12.39
N ASN A 826 4.85 7.69 13.46
CA ASN A 826 5.54 6.39 13.49
C ASN A 826 4.53 5.23 13.42
N THR A 827 3.41 5.30 14.14
CA THR A 827 2.36 4.26 14.10
C THR A 827 1.68 4.22 12.73
N MET A 828 1.35 5.39 12.17
CA MET A 828 0.81 5.51 10.80
C MET A 828 1.80 5.06 9.72
N CYS A 829 3.10 5.29 9.93
CA CYS A 829 4.16 4.80 9.04
C CYS A 829 4.21 3.26 9.06
N ILE A 830 4.13 2.64 10.24
CA ILE A 830 4.07 1.17 10.36
C ILE A 830 2.82 0.62 9.68
N ALA A 831 1.65 1.26 9.84
CA ALA A 831 0.42 0.87 9.14
C ALA A 831 0.60 0.90 7.61
N GLY A 832 1.07 2.02 7.06
CA GLY A 832 1.26 2.17 5.61
C GLY A 832 2.33 1.24 5.01
N LEU A 833 3.46 1.03 5.70
CA LEU A 833 4.51 0.11 5.25
C LEU A 833 4.06 -1.35 5.30
N LYS A 834 3.22 -1.72 6.29
CA LYS A 834 2.62 -3.05 6.40
C LYS A 834 1.56 -3.30 5.33
N LEU A 835 0.68 -2.32 5.08
CA LEU A 835 -0.32 -2.39 4.01
C LEU A 835 0.34 -2.54 2.61
N LEU A 836 1.43 -1.82 2.36
CA LEU A 836 2.13 -1.85 1.07
C LEU A 836 3.18 -2.97 0.93
N CYS A 837 3.45 -3.74 1.98
CA CYS A 837 4.50 -4.78 2.02
C CYS A 837 5.91 -4.30 1.62
N ARG A 838 6.35 -3.14 2.14
CA ARG A 838 7.69 -2.59 1.82
C ARG A 838 8.43 -2.09 3.06
N SER A 839 9.75 -2.04 2.98
CA SER A 839 10.63 -1.37 3.95
C SER A 839 10.57 0.15 3.86
N GLU A 840 10.34 0.67 2.65
CA GLU A 840 10.21 2.09 2.35
C GLU A 840 8.98 2.33 1.47
N PHE A 841 8.42 3.54 1.50
CA PHE A 841 7.25 3.87 0.69
C PHE A 841 7.60 3.94 -0.81
N PRO A 842 6.89 3.21 -1.69
CA PRO A 842 7.13 3.31 -3.13
C PRO A 842 6.71 4.67 -3.68
N THR A 843 7.27 5.07 -4.82
CA THR A 843 6.74 6.19 -5.60
C THR A 843 5.46 5.78 -6.32
N SER A 844 4.59 6.73 -6.68
CA SER A 844 3.29 6.45 -7.32
C SER A 844 3.41 5.67 -8.63
N LYS A 845 4.55 5.78 -9.34
CA LYS A 845 4.84 5.03 -10.57
C LYS A 845 5.21 3.56 -10.33
N MET A 846 5.60 3.19 -9.11
CA MET A 846 6.07 1.85 -8.72
C MET A 846 4.99 1.04 -7.97
N LEU A 847 3.76 1.53 -7.91
CA LEU A 847 2.64 0.82 -7.30
C LEU A 847 2.24 -0.39 -8.13
N THR A 848 2.29 -1.57 -7.51
CA THR A 848 1.77 -2.82 -8.09
C THR A 848 0.24 -2.90 -7.95
N GLN A 849 -0.42 -3.72 -8.77
CA GLN A 849 -1.87 -3.93 -8.67
C GLN A 849 -2.32 -4.40 -7.26
N PRO A 850 -1.66 -5.37 -6.59
CA PRO A 850 -1.99 -5.70 -5.19
C PRO A 850 -1.85 -4.53 -4.21
N GLN A 851 -0.84 -3.69 -4.37
CA GLN A 851 -0.67 -2.50 -3.52
C GLN A 851 -1.80 -1.48 -3.74
N ILE A 852 -2.28 -1.32 -4.97
CA ILE A 852 -3.41 -0.45 -5.31
C ILE A 852 -4.70 -1.00 -4.70
N PHE A 853 -4.97 -2.30 -4.84
CA PHE A 853 -6.13 -2.93 -4.19
C PHE A 853 -6.06 -2.89 -2.67
N ALA A 854 -4.87 -2.90 -2.07
CA ALA A 854 -4.71 -2.70 -0.63
C ALA A 854 -5.04 -1.27 -0.19
N LEU A 855 -4.57 -0.27 -0.94
CA LEU A 855 -4.89 1.14 -0.70
C LEU A 855 -6.40 1.40 -0.87
N LEU A 856 -6.99 0.99 -2.00
CA LEU A 856 -8.39 1.23 -2.34
C LEU A 856 -9.35 0.39 -1.47
N GLY A 857 -9.03 -0.88 -1.22
CA GLY A 857 -9.79 -1.75 -0.31
C GLY A 857 -9.92 -1.13 1.08
N SER A 858 -8.85 -0.55 1.62
CA SER A 858 -8.85 0.10 2.93
C SER A 858 -9.64 1.41 3.02
N ILE A 859 -10.08 2.00 1.89
CA ILE A 859 -10.77 3.31 1.89
C ILE A 859 -12.17 3.31 1.25
N ILE A 860 -12.44 2.44 0.28
CA ILE A 860 -13.72 2.35 -0.43
C ILE A 860 -14.30 0.93 -0.49
N HIS A 861 -13.67 -0.04 0.19
CA HIS A 861 -14.09 -1.45 0.26
C HIS A 861 -14.29 -2.07 -1.13
N THR A 862 -13.23 -2.13 -1.95
CA THR A 862 -13.29 -2.73 -3.30
C THR A 862 -13.49 -4.25 -3.22
N ARG A 863 -14.58 -4.75 -3.81
CA ARG A 863 -14.92 -6.17 -3.83
C ARG A 863 -14.42 -6.87 -5.10
N LEU A 864 -13.35 -7.65 -4.97
CA LEU A 864 -12.91 -8.60 -5.99
C LEU A 864 -13.91 -9.76 -6.15
N TYR A 865 -14.07 -10.23 -7.38
CA TYR A 865 -14.84 -11.44 -7.71
C TYR A 865 -13.98 -12.71 -7.59
N ASN A 866 -14.66 -13.85 -7.47
CA ASN A 866 -14.05 -15.14 -7.13
C ASN A 866 -12.97 -15.59 -8.14
N GLU A 867 -12.09 -16.50 -7.70
CA GLU A 867 -11.03 -17.15 -8.47
C GLU A 867 -9.81 -16.26 -8.87
N SER A 868 -9.80 -14.97 -8.50
CA SER A 868 -8.59 -14.16 -8.71
C SER A 868 -7.42 -14.57 -7.79
N ALA A 869 -6.28 -14.92 -8.39
CA ALA A 869 -5.00 -15.16 -7.71
C ALA A 869 -4.54 -13.95 -6.85
N LEU A 870 -5.11 -12.77 -7.09
CA LEU A 870 -4.90 -11.55 -6.32
C LEU A 870 -5.28 -11.69 -4.84
N HIS A 871 -6.37 -12.42 -4.52
CA HIS A 871 -6.79 -12.63 -3.13
C HIS A 871 -5.67 -13.25 -2.26
N THR A 872 -5.00 -14.28 -2.79
CA THR A 872 -3.84 -14.91 -2.12
C THR A 872 -2.72 -13.91 -1.86
N GLN A 873 -2.42 -13.02 -2.81
CA GLN A 873 -1.39 -11.98 -2.62
C GLN A 873 -1.80 -10.91 -1.60
N LEU A 874 -3.08 -10.54 -1.57
CA LEU A 874 -3.60 -9.53 -0.65
C LEU A 874 -3.55 -10.03 0.81
N VAL A 875 -3.92 -11.28 1.08
CA VAL A 875 -3.77 -11.89 2.41
C VAL A 875 -2.29 -12.11 2.75
N SER A 876 -1.48 -12.59 1.79
CA SER A 876 -0.07 -12.93 2.05
C SER A 876 0.81 -11.74 2.42
N SER A 877 0.52 -10.59 1.82
CA SER A 877 1.46 -9.47 1.78
C SER A 877 0.83 -8.14 2.20
N HIS A 878 -0.47 -7.93 1.98
CA HIS A 878 -1.10 -6.61 2.04
C HIS A 878 -2.16 -6.44 3.13
N ALA A 879 -2.14 -7.28 4.16
CA ALA A 879 -2.99 -7.17 5.35
C ALA A 879 -4.51 -7.32 5.10
N ALA A 880 -4.93 -7.86 3.95
CA ALA A 880 -6.32 -8.30 3.77
C ALA A 880 -6.65 -9.44 4.75
N HIS A 881 -7.88 -9.45 5.25
CA HIS A 881 -8.43 -10.55 6.03
C HIS A 881 -8.83 -11.70 5.11
N CYS A 882 -8.59 -12.92 5.56
CA CYS A 882 -9.09 -14.11 4.88
C CYS A 882 -10.53 -14.36 5.35
N MET A 883 -11.50 -14.25 4.44
CA MET A 883 -12.93 -14.41 4.74
C MET A 883 -13.40 -15.84 4.49
N PHE A 884 -12.82 -16.48 3.49
CA PHE A 884 -13.16 -17.85 3.10
C PHE A 884 -11.95 -18.53 2.45
N ILE A 885 -11.80 -19.82 2.74
CA ILE A 885 -10.93 -20.75 2.03
C ILE A 885 -11.85 -21.90 1.62
N ASP A 886 -11.81 -22.27 0.34
CA ASP A 886 -12.62 -23.40 -0.15
C ASP A 886 -12.21 -24.73 0.52
N PRO A 887 -13.12 -25.71 0.73
CA PRO A 887 -12.75 -27.02 1.28
C PRO A 887 -11.72 -27.80 0.45
N ALA A 888 -11.66 -27.57 -0.86
CA ALA A 888 -10.58 -28.05 -1.71
C ALA A 888 -9.32 -27.19 -1.59
N GLY A 889 -9.37 -25.96 -1.07
CA GLY A 889 -8.20 -25.09 -0.88
C GLY A 889 -7.64 -24.49 -2.17
N GLU A 890 -8.42 -24.52 -3.25
CA GLU A 890 -8.02 -24.05 -4.58
C GLU A 890 -8.10 -22.53 -4.70
N PHE A 891 -9.16 -21.92 -4.13
CA PHE A 891 -9.34 -20.47 -4.09
C PHE A 891 -9.65 -19.94 -2.69
N ILE A 892 -9.45 -18.63 -2.53
CA ILE A 892 -9.58 -17.88 -1.28
C ILE A 892 -10.28 -16.57 -1.57
N ILE A 893 -11.15 -16.15 -0.66
CA ILE A 893 -11.77 -14.82 -0.69
C ILE A 893 -11.11 -13.98 0.41
N SER A 894 -10.58 -12.83 0.01
CA SER A 894 -9.96 -11.84 0.89
C SER A 894 -10.76 -10.55 0.92
N ASP A 895 -10.71 -9.84 2.04
CA ASP A 895 -11.45 -8.58 2.22
C ASP A 895 -10.69 -7.57 3.10
N TYR A 896 -11.08 -6.31 3.03
CA TYR A 896 -10.58 -5.21 3.85
C TYR A 896 -11.69 -4.71 4.78
N PRO A 897 -11.91 -5.37 5.94
CA PRO A 897 -12.85 -4.89 6.94
C PRO A 897 -12.42 -3.53 7.50
N SER A 898 -13.40 -2.84 8.10
CA SER A 898 -13.28 -1.52 8.73
C SER A 898 -12.08 -1.46 9.68
N GLN A 899 -11.12 -0.57 9.38
CA GLN A 899 -9.82 -0.50 10.06
C GLN A 899 -9.21 0.90 9.89
N PHE A 900 -9.59 1.81 10.80
CA PHE A 900 -9.15 3.21 10.80
C PHE A 900 -7.63 3.43 10.60
N PRO A 901 -6.70 2.65 11.21
CA PRO A 901 -5.25 2.80 10.98
C PRO A 901 -4.82 2.57 9.51
N TYR A 902 -5.40 1.57 8.83
CA TYR A 902 -5.08 1.29 7.42
C TYR A 902 -5.76 2.30 6.49
N ALA A 903 -7.02 2.66 6.75
CA ALA A 903 -7.74 3.72 6.05
C ALA A 903 -6.96 5.05 6.06
N SER A 904 -6.58 5.54 7.25
CA SER A 904 -5.80 6.77 7.38
C SER A 904 -4.39 6.66 6.79
N ALA A 905 -3.76 5.48 6.82
CA ALA A 905 -2.45 5.29 6.20
C ALA A 905 -2.52 5.29 4.67
N ALA A 906 -3.55 4.67 4.10
CA ALA A 906 -3.83 4.66 2.67
C ALA A 906 -4.17 6.07 2.17
N GLY A 907 -5.08 6.78 2.86
CA GLY A 907 -5.39 8.17 2.58
C GLY A 907 -4.16 9.08 2.65
N ALA A 908 -3.34 8.94 3.70
CA ALA A 908 -2.10 9.70 3.85
C ALA A 908 -1.03 9.35 2.78
N PHE A 909 -1.07 8.16 2.19
CA PHE A 909 -0.22 7.82 1.05
C PHE A 909 -0.73 8.45 -0.26
N LEU A 910 -2.02 8.33 -0.54
CA LEU A 910 -2.65 8.90 -1.74
C LEU A 910 -2.53 10.42 -1.78
N ALA A 911 -2.70 11.10 -0.64
CA ALA A 911 -2.57 12.55 -0.50
C ALA A 911 -1.14 13.10 -0.75
N ARG A 912 -0.10 12.25 -0.85
CA ARG A 912 1.27 12.70 -1.16
C ARG A 912 1.46 13.21 -2.58
N SER A 913 0.64 12.75 -3.51
CA SER A 913 0.77 13.09 -4.92
C SER A 913 -0.54 12.86 -5.68
N PRO A 914 -1.04 13.85 -6.45
CA PRO A 914 -2.22 13.65 -7.31
C PRO A 914 -2.07 12.47 -8.30
N PHE A 915 -0.83 12.17 -8.72
CA PHE A 915 -0.51 11.01 -9.56
C PHE A 915 -0.82 9.66 -8.90
N SER A 916 -0.87 9.59 -7.56
CA SER A 916 -1.26 8.38 -6.84
C SER A 916 -2.74 8.05 -7.07
N TRP A 917 -3.61 9.07 -6.99
CA TRP A 917 -5.04 8.93 -7.29
C TRP A 917 -5.27 8.56 -8.75
N GLU A 918 -4.65 9.29 -9.70
CA GLU A 918 -4.68 8.99 -11.15
C GLU A 918 -4.34 7.52 -11.42
N ARG A 919 -3.21 7.02 -10.91
CA ARG A 919 -2.75 5.65 -11.10
C ARG A 919 -3.67 4.60 -10.45
N CYS A 920 -4.21 4.87 -9.26
CA CYS A 920 -5.09 3.92 -8.59
C CYS A 920 -6.44 3.80 -9.30
N ILE A 921 -7.01 4.92 -9.76
CA ILE A 921 -8.28 4.95 -10.48
C ILE A 921 -8.14 4.29 -11.87
N ASP A 922 -7.03 4.54 -12.58
CA ASP A 922 -6.75 3.87 -13.86
C ASP A 922 -6.65 2.34 -13.71
N VAL A 923 -6.03 1.83 -12.64
CA VAL A 923 -5.97 0.37 -12.38
C VAL A 923 -7.33 -0.19 -11.95
N LEU A 924 -8.14 0.60 -11.23
CA LEU A 924 -9.50 0.19 -10.89
C LEU A 924 -10.38 0.11 -12.15
N ALA A 925 -10.23 1.04 -13.09
CA ALA A 925 -10.93 1.02 -14.38
C ALA A 925 -10.54 -0.21 -15.22
N LEU A 926 -9.24 -0.53 -15.29
CA LEU A 926 -8.77 -1.77 -15.95
C LEU A 926 -9.36 -3.01 -15.28
N ALA A 927 -9.37 -3.09 -13.95
CA ALA A 927 -9.94 -4.24 -13.24
C ALA A 927 -11.45 -4.45 -13.46
N VAL A 928 -12.21 -3.39 -13.78
CA VAL A 928 -13.61 -3.51 -14.25
C VAL A 928 -13.66 -4.03 -15.70
N GLN A 929 -12.76 -3.57 -16.58
CA GLN A 929 -12.67 -4.06 -17.97
C GLN A 929 -12.24 -5.55 -18.03
N ASP A 930 -11.35 -5.96 -17.14
CA ASP A 930 -10.86 -7.34 -16.98
C ASP A 930 -11.90 -8.28 -16.30
N GLY A 931 -13.05 -7.75 -15.85
CA GLY A 931 -14.07 -8.52 -15.11
C GLY A 931 -13.68 -8.96 -13.69
N LEU A 932 -12.57 -8.43 -13.14
CA LEU A 932 -12.17 -8.67 -11.74
C LEU A 932 -13.10 -7.99 -10.72
N LEU A 933 -13.84 -6.99 -11.18
CA LEU A 933 -14.85 -6.20 -10.46
C LEU A 933 -16.12 -6.14 -11.31
N ALA A 934 -17.30 -6.05 -10.68
CA ALA A 934 -18.56 -5.97 -11.42
C ALA A 934 -18.92 -4.54 -11.87
N ASP A 935 -19.53 -4.48 -13.05
CA ASP A 935 -19.94 -3.29 -13.79
C ASP A 935 -20.90 -2.41 -12.98
N GLY A 936 -21.80 -3.04 -12.22
CA GLY A 936 -22.81 -2.37 -11.41
C GLY A 936 -22.19 -1.43 -10.38
N ASP A 937 -21.02 -1.78 -9.85
CA ASP A 937 -20.36 -1.05 -8.77
C ASP A 937 -19.50 0.12 -9.30
N ALA A 938 -19.24 0.24 -10.61
CA ALA A 938 -18.30 1.22 -11.17
C ALA A 938 -18.70 2.69 -10.91
N GLY A 939 -19.99 2.99 -10.93
CA GLY A 939 -20.52 4.31 -10.58
C GLY A 939 -20.38 4.60 -9.09
N GLU A 940 -20.87 3.69 -8.24
CA GLU A 940 -20.81 3.86 -6.77
C GLU A 940 -19.35 3.96 -6.28
N MET A 941 -18.44 3.12 -6.80
CA MET A 941 -17.01 3.21 -6.52
C MET A 941 -16.45 4.59 -6.87
N ALA A 942 -16.80 5.14 -8.04
CA ALA A 942 -16.42 6.50 -8.41
C ALA A 942 -16.95 7.55 -7.41
N THR A 943 -18.22 7.44 -6.99
CA THR A 943 -18.80 8.33 -5.96
C THR A 943 -18.05 8.24 -4.63
N ARG A 944 -17.75 7.04 -4.12
CA ARG A 944 -16.96 6.88 -2.88
C ARG A 944 -15.55 7.46 -3.01
N LEU A 945 -14.87 7.26 -4.15
CA LEU A 945 -13.56 7.89 -4.43
C LEU A 945 -13.64 9.42 -4.38
N ILE A 946 -14.69 10.00 -4.96
CA ILE A 946 -14.96 11.45 -4.93
C ILE A 946 -15.21 11.93 -3.50
N LEU A 947 -16.03 11.23 -2.72
CA LEU A 947 -16.36 11.60 -1.33
C LEU A 947 -15.13 11.53 -0.40
N ILE A 948 -14.32 10.46 -0.48
CA ILE A 948 -13.05 10.37 0.26
C ILE A 948 -12.09 11.49 -0.16
N TYR A 949 -11.94 11.74 -1.46
CA TYR A 949 -11.06 12.80 -1.95
C TYR A 949 -11.51 14.19 -1.48
N ALA A 950 -12.81 14.49 -1.58
CA ALA A 950 -13.38 15.74 -1.11
C ALA A 950 -13.17 15.93 0.40
N MET A 951 -13.33 14.87 1.20
CA MET A 951 -13.05 14.93 2.63
C MET A 951 -11.57 15.25 2.90
N GLN A 952 -10.63 14.65 2.15
CA GLN A 952 -9.19 14.95 2.24
C GLN A 952 -8.81 16.39 1.82
N GLN A 953 -9.61 17.05 0.98
CA GLN A 953 -9.41 18.46 0.61
C GLN A 953 -10.17 19.43 1.53
N THR A 954 -11.11 18.94 2.34
CA THR A 954 -11.97 19.77 3.19
C THR A 954 -11.17 20.40 4.32
N LYS A 955 -11.52 21.65 4.67
CA LYS A 955 -10.88 22.35 5.78
C LYS A 955 -11.01 21.55 7.09
N ILE A 956 -9.86 21.26 7.70
CA ILE A 956 -9.78 20.58 8.99
C ILE A 956 -10.50 21.42 10.05
N LEU A 957 -11.49 20.83 10.73
CA LEU A 957 -12.03 21.38 11.96
C LEU A 957 -11.04 21.06 13.09
N ASP A 958 -10.45 22.10 13.69
CA ASP A 958 -9.57 21.93 14.83
C ASP A 958 -10.36 21.24 15.97
N SER A 959 -9.76 20.20 16.54
CA SER A 959 -10.36 19.38 17.58
C SER A 959 -9.89 19.75 18.99
N GLY A 960 -8.90 20.66 19.12
CA GLY A 960 -8.24 20.95 20.39
C GLY A 960 -7.26 19.87 20.85
N ASN A 961 -7.21 18.71 20.17
CA ASN A 961 -6.19 17.70 20.41
C ASN A 961 -4.82 18.17 19.92
N GLU A 962 -3.78 18.00 20.75
CA GLU A 962 -2.37 18.29 20.44
C GLU A 962 -1.89 17.57 19.15
N PHE A 963 -2.51 16.43 18.81
CA PHE A 963 -2.20 15.62 17.64
C PHE A 963 -3.45 15.30 16.81
N THR A 964 -3.65 15.99 15.68
CA THR A 964 -4.75 15.74 14.74
C THR A 964 -4.32 14.82 13.58
N ILE A 965 -5.11 13.77 13.30
CA ILE A 965 -4.87 12.83 12.18
C ILE A 965 -5.32 13.47 10.87
N LYS A 966 -4.37 13.94 10.05
CA LYS A 966 -4.62 14.72 8.82
C LYS A 966 -5.42 14.00 7.72
N GLN A 967 -5.52 12.68 7.75
CA GLN A 967 -6.33 11.88 6.80
C GLN A 967 -7.34 11.01 7.58
N GLY A 968 -7.89 11.61 8.63
CA GLY A 968 -8.86 11.07 9.56
C GLY A 968 -9.33 12.19 10.49
N HIS A 969 -9.71 13.32 9.89
CA HIS A 969 -10.10 14.54 10.61
C HIS A 969 -11.60 14.78 10.47
N SER A 970 -12.16 15.58 11.38
CA SER A 970 -13.51 16.12 11.22
C SER A 970 -13.51 17.37 10.31
N GLY A 971 -14.66 17.65 9.69
CA GLY A 971 -14.94 18.87 8.95
C GLY A 971 -16.35 19.39 9.27
N ARG A 972 -16.63 20.64 8.92
CA ARG A 972 -18.02 21.16 8.90
C ARG A 972 -18.69 20.74 7.59
N LEU A 973 -19.96 20.37 7.64
CA LEU A 973 -20.75 19.98 6.45
C LEU A 973 -20.72 21.08 5.38
N ARG A 974 -20.83 22.34 5.79
CA ARG A 974 -20.77 23.51 4.88
C ARG A 974 -19.42 23.64 4.15
N ASP A 975 -18.33 23.32 4.83
CA ASP A 975 -16.96 23.40 4.26
C ASP A 975 -16.71 22.23 3.30
N PHE A 976 -17.27 21.04 3.60
CA PHE A 976 -17.26 19.87 2.72
C PHE A 976 -18.08 20.08 1.44
N LEU A 977 -19.29 20.65 1.57
CA LEU A 977 -20.13 21.00 0.42
C LEU A 977 -19.49 22.13 -0.42
N GLY A 978 -18.83 23.10 0.21
CA GLY A 978 -18.02 24.10 -0.49
C GLY A 978 -16.86 23.46 -1.26
N THR A 979 -16.22 22.43 -0.68
CA THR A 979 -15.14 21.67 -1.33
C THR A 979 -15.65 20.87 -2.55
N LEU A 980 -16.83 20.24 -2.46
CA LEU A 980 -17.44 19.52 -3.59
C LEU A 980 -17.91 20.46 -4.70
N THR A 981 -18.54 21.58 -4.36
CA THR A 981 -19.23 22.47 -5.32
C THR A 981 -18.36 23.62 -5.83
N GLY A 982 -17.27 23.97 -5.15
CA GLY A 982 -16.42 25.12 -5.46
C GLY A 982 -17.07 26.48 -5.17
N LYS A 983 -18.24 26.49 -4.53
CA LYS A 983 -19.00 27.70 -4.19
C LYS A 983 -18.69 28.15 -2.76
N ASP A 984 -18.91 29.43 -2.47
CA ASP A 984 -18.89 29.88 -1.08
C ASP A 984 -19.98 29.12 -0.29
N PRO A 985 -19.70 28.63 0.93
CA PRO A 985 -20.69 27.95 1.77
C PRO A 985 -22.02 28.69 1.97
N GLN A 986 -22.05 30.02 1.84
CA GLN A 986 -23.28 30.84 1.90
C GLN A 986 -24.07 30.87 0.58
N GLU A 987 -23.44 30.55 -0.55
CA GLU A 987 -24.05 30.51 -1.89
C GLU A 987 -24.60 29.12 -2.27
N ILE A 988 -24.41 28.11 -1.42
CA ILE A 988 -24.87 26.74 -1.66
C ILE A 988 -26.40 26.65 -1.54
N MET A 989 -27.07 26.76 -2.68
CA MET A 989 -28.52 26.63 -2.81
C MET A 989 -28.97 25.17 -2.66
N LEU A 990 -29.07 24.71 -1.41
CA LEU A 990 -29.71 23.44 -1.07
C LEU A 990 -31.24 23.54 -1.22
N GLY A 991 -31.85 22.54 -1.87
CA GLY A 991 -33.30 22.39 -1.96
C GLY A 991 -33.86 21.78 -0.68
N ALA A 992 -34.94 22.34 -0.15
CA ALA A 992 -35.59 21.89 1.09
C ALA A 992 -37.07 22.31 1.10
N GLU A 993 -37.92 21.61 1.87
CA GLU A 993 -39.30 22.05 2.09
C GLU A 993 -39.40 23.24 3.05
N ASP A 994 -38.74 23.13 4.21
CA ASP A 994 -38.54 24.24 5.15
C ASP A 994 -37.12 24.83 4.99
N PRO A 995 -36.98 26.12 4.65
CA PRO A 995 -35.68 26.81 4.64
C PRO A 995 -34.89 26.70 5.95
N LYS A 996 -35.54 26.47 7.10
CA LYS A 996 -34.86 26.22 8.39
C LYS A 996 -34.05 24.93 8.39
N HIS A 997 -34.49 23.89 7.70
CA HIS A 997 -33.80 22.59 7.65
C HIS A 997 -32.40 22.74 7.02
N ARG A 998 -32.30 23.42 5.87
CA ARG A 998 -30.99 23.70 5.24
C ARG A 998 -30.11 24.62 6.10
N THR A 999 -30.68 25.64 6.75
CA THR A 999 -29.93 26.55 7.63
C THR A 999 -29.33 25.79 8.82
N ARG A 1000 -30.10 24.90 9.45
CA ARG A 1000 -29.64 24.07 10.57
C ARG A 1000 -28.51 23.12 10.14
N LEU A 1001 -28.67 22.40 9.03
CA LEU A 1001 -27.63 21.52 8.49
C LEU A 1001 -26.32 22.26 8.21
N LEU A 1002 -26.39 23.44 7.58
CA LEU A 1002 -25.19 24.23 7.24
C LEU A 1002 -24.55 24.90 8.46
N ALA A 1003 -25.33 25.29 9.48
CA ALA A 1003 -24.80 25.91 10.70
C ALA A 1003 -24.19 24.89 11.67
N GLU A 1004 -24.94 23.84 12.01
CA GLU A 1004 -24.61 22.89 13.09
C GLU A 1004 -23.89 21.62 12.60
N GLY A 1005 -23.98 21.31 11.31
CA GLY A 1005 -23.51 20.04 10.76
C GLY A 1005 -22.00 19.85 10.83
N ARG A 1006 -21.57 18.85 11.62
CA ARG A 1006 -20.21 18.29 11.63
C ARG A 1006 -20.22 16.91 10.98
N ILE A 1007 -19.15 16.58 10.27
CA ILE A 1007 -18.93 15.28 9.66
C ILE A 1007 -17.55 14.75 10.04
N PHE A 1008 -17.41 13.43 10.04
CA PHE A 1008 -16.15 12.73 10.25
C PHE A 1008 -16.24 11.34 9.62
N PHE A 1009 -15.50 11.14 8.53
CA PHE A 1009 -15.22 9.81 7.97
C PHE A 1009 -13.89 9.82 7.20
N ASN A 1010 -13.25 8.66 7.08
CA ASN A 1010 -12.03 8.47 6.27
C ASN A 1010 -12.04 7.22 5.38
N HIS A 1011 -13.05 6.36 5.53
CA HIS A 1011 -13.24 5.17 4.71
C HIS A 1011 -14.72 4.75 4.64
N PHE A 1012 -15.01 3.86 3.70
CA PHE A 1012 -16.28 3.15 3.59
C PHE A 1012 -16.14 1.69 4.01
N THR A 1013 -17.19 1.12 4.60
CA THR A 1013 -17.42 -0.33 4.65
C THR A 1013 -18.82 -0.66 4.14
N ARG A 1014 -19.12 -1.94 3.89
CA ARG A 1014 -20.43 -2.37 3.43
C ARG A 1014 -21.27 -2.94 4.57
N ILE A 1015 -22.54 -2.54 4.66
CA ILE A 1015 -23.50 -3.07 5.64
C ILE A 1015 -24.50 -4.04 5.01
N GLY A 1016 -24.96 -5.03 5.79
CA GLY A 1016 -25.97 -6.01 5.38
C GLY A 1016 -27.41 -5.63 5.73
N TYR A 1017 -27.61 -4.48 6.35
CA TYR A 1017 -28.86 -4.01 6.96
C TYR A 1017 -29.12 -2.54 6.62
N THR A 1018 -30.23 -1.99 7.11
CA THR A 1018 -30.55 -0.55 7.02
C THR A 1018 -30.33 0.04 8.42
N PRO A 1019 -29.50 1.08 8.57
CA PRO A 1019 -29.06 1.54 9.89
C PRO A 1019 -30.10 2.42 10.58
N SER A 1020 -30.14 2.30 11.91
CA SER A 1020 -30.84 3.18 12.85
C SER A 1020 -30.02 4.42 13.20
N ALA A 1021 -30.63 5.36 13.92
CA ALA A 1021 -29.95 6.53 14.47
C ALA A 1021 -28.79 6.19 15.43
N GLU A 1022 -28.90 5.09 16.17
CA GLU A 1022 -27.85 4.62 17.09
C GLU A 1022 -26.66 4.05 16.31
N GLU A 1023 -26.90 3.21 15.31
CA GLU A 1023 -25.85 2.66 14.43
C GLU A 1023 -25.17 3.75 13.58
N LEU A 1024 -25.91 4.78 13.13
CA LEU A 1024 -25.31 5.98 12.52
C LEU A 1024 -24.36 6.71 13.48
N MET A 1025 -24.66 6.74 14.78
CA MET A 1025 -23.75 7.27 15.79
C MET A 1025 -22.51 6.40 15.97
N GLU A 1026 -22.64 5.08 15.91
CA GLU A 1026 -21.52 4.13 15.92
C GLU A 1026 -20.61 4.28 14.68
N PHE A 1027 -21.16 4.55 13.50
CA PHE A 1027 -20.34 4.84 12.33
C PHE A 1027 -19.55 6.16 12.50
N LEU A 1028 -20.17 7.19 13.10
CA LEU A 1028 -19.47 8.43 13.45
C LEU A 1028 -18.38 8.21 14.50
N TYR A 1029 -18.59 7.30 15.45
CA TYR A 1029 -17.60 6.93 16.45
C TYR A 1029 -16.33 6.34 15.83
N GLU A 1030 -16.43 5.54 14.77
CA GLU A 1030 -15.26 4.98 14.07
C GLU A 1030 -14.63 5.96 13.05
N GLY A 1031 -15.42 6.89 12.50
CA GLY A 1031 -15.02 7.68 11.33
C GLY A 1031 -15.34 6.93 10.03
N LEU A 1032 -16.51 6.31 9.99
CA LEU A 1032 -16.95 5.39 8.97
C LEU A 1032 -18.11 5.98 8.15
N ALA A 1033 -18.01 5.87 6.83
CA ALA A 1033 -19.14 5.93 5.91
C ALA A 1033 -19.51 4.51 5.48
N VAL A 1034 -20.71 4.30 4.92
CA VAL A 1034 -21.18 2.95 4.58
C VAL A 1034 -21.77 2.86 3.17
N GLN A 1035 -21.43 1.79 2.45
CA GLN A 1035 -22.22 1.30 1.31
C GLN A 1035 -23.41 0.52 1.87
N CYS A 1036 -24.61 0.84 1.40
CA CYS A 1036 -25.86 0.19 1.77
C CYS A 1036 -25.90 -1.30 1.39
N LYS A 1037 -26.87 -2.02 1.95
CA LYS A 1037 -27.15 -3.42 1.59
C LYS A 1037 -27.57 -3.54 0.10
N PRO A 1038 -27.28 -4.67 -0.58
CA PRO A 1038 -27.77 -4.89 -1.95
C PRO A 1038 -29.29 -4.77 -2.05
N GLY A 1039 -29.77 -4.04 -3.05
CA GLY A 1039 -31.20 -3.78 -3.21
C GLY A 1039 -31.79 -2.86 -2.14
N GLN A 1040 -30.95 -2.10 -1.41
CA GLN A 1040 -31.43 -0.99 -0.58
C GLN A 1040 -32.30 -0.05 -1.41
N HIS A 1041 -33.38 0.42 -0.79
CA HIS A 1041 -34.34 1.27 -1.45
C HIS A 1041 -33.84 2.72 -1.47
N GLY A 1042 -33.49 3.19 -2.67
CA GLY A 1042 -33.31 4.60 -3.01
C GLY A 1042 -32.11 5.34 -2.41
N LEU A 1043 -31.12 4.63 -1.85
CA LEU A 1043 -29.84 5.17 -1.36
C LEU A 1043 -28.75 4.09 -1.48
N ASP A 1044 -27.60 4.46 -2.06
CA ASP A 1044 -26.48 3.53 -2.31
C ASP A 1044 -25.37 3.64 -1.25
N ASP A 1045 -25.05 4.87 -0.80
CA ASP A 1045 -24.10 5.12 0.29
C ASP A 1045 -24.68 6.09 1.35
N LEU A 1046 -24.16 6.02 2.58
CA LEU A 1046 -24.52 6.89 3.72
C LEU A 1046 -23.27 7.37 4.46
N PHE A 1047 -23.33 8.58 5.02
CA PHE A 1047 -22.41 9.00 6.09
C PHE A 1047 -23.11 9.87 7.13
N THR A 1048 -22.63 9.81 8.38
CA THR A 1048 -23.27 10.49 9.51
C THR A 1048 -22.98 11.99 9.51
N ILE A 1049 -24.01 12.78 9.82
CA ILE A 1049 -23.92 14.21 10.16
C ILE A 1049 -24.32 14.35 11.62
N TYR A 1050 -23.47 14.99 12.43
CA TYR A 1050 -23.78 15.33 13.82
C TYR A 1050 -24.10 16.82 13.92
N LEU A 1051 -25.25 17.16 14.52
CA LEU A 1051 -25.70 18.54 14.68
C LEU A 1051 -25.20 19.09 16.01
N ALA A 1052 -24.08 19.83 15.96
CA ALA A 1052 -23.48 20.45 17.13
C ALA A 1052 -23.85 21.95 17.21
N PRO A 1053 -24.57 22.41 18.26
CA PRO A 1053 -24.80 23.82 18.48
C PRO A 1053 -23.48 24.61 18.56
N GLU A 1054 -23.35 25.71 17.82
CA GLU A 1054 -22.11 26.51 17.81
C GLU A 1054 -21.76 27.10 19.19
N SER A 1055 -22.72 27.17 20.13
CA SER A 1055 -22.54 27.66 21.50
C SER A 1055 -21.91 26.66 22.47
N GLU A 1056 -21.92 25.35 22.18
CA GLU A 1056 -21.49 24.30 23.14
C GLU A 1056 -20.65 23.22 22.43
N PRO A 1057 -19.42 23.55 21.97
CA PRO A 1057 -18.62 22.64 21.13
C PRO A 1057 -18.13 21.37 21.84
N ASP A 1058 -18.06 21.40 23.18
CA ASP A 1058 -17.56 20.34 24.07
C ASP A 1058 -18.68 19.55 24.77
N ARG A 1059 -19.94 19.76 24.38
CA ARG A 1059 -21.11 19.09 24.95
C ARG A 1059 -21.00 17.57 24.83
N GLU A 1060 -21.59 16.86 25.79
CA GLU A 1060 -21.77 15.42 25.73
C GLU A 1060 -22.56 15.02 24.46
N LEU A 1061 -22.14 13.93 23.81
CA LEU A 1061 -22.72 13.45 22.57
C LEU A 1061 -24.10 12.81 22.83
N ASP A 1062 -25.12 13.27 22.11
CA ASP A 1062 -26.50 12.79 22.21
C ASP A 1062 -26.96 12.29 20.84
N CYS A 1063 -27.45 11.05 20.77
CA CYS A 1063 -27.99 10.44 19.55
C CYS A 1063 -29.16 11.26 18.95
N LYS A 1064 -29.87 12.06 19.75
CA LYS A 1064 -30.89 13.01 19.26
C LYS A 1064 -30.35 14.11 18.35
N ASN A 1065 -29.03 14.33 18.31
CA ASN A 1065 -28.37 15.26 17.40
C ASN A 1065 -27.82 14.57 16.14
N THR A 1066 -27.99 13.25 16.02
CA THR A 1066 -27.57 12.48 14.86
C THR A 1066 -28.53 12.67 13.69
N THR A 1067 -27.98 12.80 12.49
CA THR A 1067 -28.67 12.72 11.20
C THR A 1067 -27.70 12.15 10.16
N PHE A 1068 -28.09 12.08 8.89
CA PHE A 1068 -27.26 11.47 7.85
C PHE A 1068 -27.25 12.28 6.56
N CYS A 1069 -26.22 12.04 5.76
CA CYS A 1069 -26.20 12.30 4.34
C CYS A 1069 -26.41 10.98 3.61
N GLY A 1070 -27.48 10.87 2.83
CA GLY A 1070 -27.71 9.78 1.90
C GLY A 1070 -27.22 10.15 0.51
N VAL A 1071 -26.69 9.17 -0.21
CA VAL A 1071 -26.09 9.35 -1.53
C VAL A 1071 -26.77 8.40 -2.51
N GLN A 1072 -27.24 8.95 -3.64
CA GLN A 1072 -27.70 8.17 -4.78
C GLN A 1072 -26.76 8.45 -5.96
N THR A 1073 -26.30 7.39 -6.61
CA THR A 1073 -25.43 7.43 -7.79
C THR A 1073 -26.20 6.96 -9.02
N GLU A 1074 -26.14 7.76 -10.08
CA GLU A 1074 -26.72 7.45 -11.39
C GLU A 1074 -25.60 7.43 -12.43
N ASN A 1075 -25.34 6.27 -13.03
CA ASN A 1075 -24.25 6.05 -13.99
C ASN A 1075 -24.73 5.74 -15.43
N GLN A 1076 -25.91 6.26 -15.80
CA GLN A 1076 -26.51 6.09 -17.13
C GLN A 1076 -26.39 7.39 -17.96
N GLU A 1077 -26.35 7.26 -19.29
CA GLU A 1077 -26.35 8.42 -20.21
C GLU A 1077 -27.76 8.99 -20.44
N ASP A 1078 -28.80 8.21 -20.09
CA ASP A 1078 -30.20 8.61 -20.17
C ASP A 1078 -30.56 9.72 -19.16
N SER A 1079 -31.68 10.39 -19.42
CA SER A 1079 -32.19 11.44 -18.51
C SER A 1079 -32.56 10.85 -17.15
N ILE A 1080 -31.95 11.42 -16.09
CA ILE A 1080 -32.29 11.18 -14.68
C ILE A 1080 -33.81 11.04 -14.50
N LYS A 1081 -34.24 9.97 -13.86
CA LYS A 1081 -35.66 9.68 -13.64
C LYS A 1081 -36.21 10.50 -12.47
N TRP A 1082 -36.34 11.81 -12.64
CA TRP A 1082 -36.80 12.73 -11.60
C TRP A 1082 -38.15 12.36 -10.95
N LYS A 1083 -39.00 11.58 -11.63
CA LYS A 1083 -40.23 11.00 -11.03
C LYS A 1083 -39.93 10.05 -9.85
N GLU A 1084 -38.84 9.31 -9.91
CA GLU A 1084 -38.38 8.40 -8.86
C GLU A 1084 -37.70 9.16 -7.70
N SER A 1085 -37.45 10.47 -7.81
CA SER A 1085 -36.83 11.27 -6.73
C SER A 1085 -37.67 11.37 -5.46
N CYS A 1086 -38.95 10.99 -5.47
CA CYS A 1086 -39.76 10.79 -4.26
C CYS A 1086 -39.26 9.63 -3.38
N ASN A 1087 -38.52 8.68 -3.97
CA ASN A 1087 -37.97 7.49 -3.30
C ASN A 1087 -36.61 7.75 -2.63
N TRP A 1088 -35.91 8.83 -2.97
CA TRP A 1088 -34.63 9.20 -2.36
C TRP A 1088 -34.87 9.95 -1.04
N CYS A 1089 -35.31 9.23 0.00
CA CYS A 1089 -35.73 9.78 1.29
C CYS A 1089 -35.60 8.74 2.43
N LYS A 1090 -35.60 9.19 3.70
CA LYS A 1090 -35.45 8.28 4.86
C LYS A 1090 -36.60 7.28 4.95
N SER A 1091 -37.83 7.72 4.63
CA SER A 1091 -39.04 6.91 4.77
C SER A 1091 -39.09 5.75 3.77
N PHE A 1092 -38.70 5.99 2.51
CA PHE A 1092 -38.60 4.92 1.50
C PHE A 1092 -37.38 4.01 1.71
N ALA A 1093 -36.26 4.56 2.21
CA ALA A 1093 -35.10 3.76 2.58
C ALA A 1093 -35.34 2.88 3.83
N GLY A 1094 -36.34 3.21 4.65
CA GLY A 1094 -36.62 2.52 5.92
C GLY A 1094 -35.65 2.90 7.04
N ILE A 1095 -35.10 4.12 7.01
CA ILE A 1095 -34.21 4.65 8.06
C ILE A 1095 -35.07 5.27 9.17
N GLU A 1096 -35.11 4.61 10.33
CA GLU A 1096 -35.91 4.98 11.49
C GLU A 1096 -35.09 5.76 12.56
N GLY A 1097 -35.79 6.43 13.49
CA GLY A 1097 -35.17 7.14 14.62
C GLY A 1097 -34.56 8.53 14.30
N ILE A 1098 -34.66 9.01 13.06
CA ILE A 1098 -34.13 10.32 12.65
C ILE A 1098 -35.26 11.35 12.59
N ASP A 1099 -35.39 12.20 13.61
CA ASP A 1099 -36.30 13.35 13.64
C ASP A 1099 -35.68 14.65 13.07
N ASN A 1100 -34.35 14.67 12.94
CA ASN A 1100 -33.61 15.79 12.40
C ASN A 1100 -33.79 15.96 10.88
N PRO A 1101 -33.53 17.17 10.34
CA PRO A 1101 -33.34 17.31 8.89
C PRO A 1101 -32.13 16.48 8.45
N TYR A 1102 -32.18 15.96 7.22
CA TYR A 1102 -31.14 15.09 6.65
C TYR A 1102 -30.83 15.52 5.21
N LEU A 1103 -29.64 15.19 4.72
CA LEU A 1103 -29.16 15.59 3.41
C LEU A 1103 -29.24 14.41 2.43
N ILE A 1104 -29.62 14.68 1.18
CA ILE A 1104 -29.53 13.75 0.04
C ILE A 1104 -28.65 14.36 -1.05
N LEU A 1105 -27.63 13.63 -1.50
CA LEU A 1105 -26.78 14.01 -2.62
C LEU A 1105 -27.01 13.05 -3.80
N LEU A 1106 -27.40 13.60 -4.95
CA LEU A 1106 -27.50 12.85 -6.20
C LEU A 1106 -26.23 13.08 -7.04
N PHE A 1107 -25.52 12.01 -7.40
CA PHE A 1107 -24.38 12.02 -8.30
C PHE A 1107 -24.74 11.39 -9.64
N SER A 1108 -25.09 12.20 -10.64
CA SER A 1108 -25.39 11.70 -11.99
C SER A 1108 -24.15 11.82 -12.88
N LEU A 1109 -23.24 10.85 -12.78
CA LEU A 1109 -21.85 10.99 -13.22
C LEU A 1109 -21.67 11.15 -14.75
N LYS A 1110 -22.63 10.66 -15.55
CA LYS A 1110 -22.64 10.75 -17.02
C LYS A 1110 -23.63 11.78 -17.60
N ALA A 1111 -24.38 12.51 -16.76
CA ALA A 1111 -25.33 13.50 -17.27
C ALA A 1111 -24.64 14.64 -18.03
N ASN A 1112 -25.27 15.11 -19.10
CA ASN A 1112 -24.86 16.33 -19.81
C ASN A 1112 -25.35 17.57 -19.03
N THR A 1113 -24.41 18.43 -18.64
CA THR A 1113 -24.61 19.70 -17.90
C THR A 1113 -25.54 20.70 -18.59
N GLU A 1114 -25.74 20.58 -19.91
CA GLU A 1114 -26.58 21.52 -20.68
C GLU A 1114 -28.09 21.39 -20.41
N LYS A 1115 -28.55 20.28 -19.82
CA LYS A 1115 -29.98 20.06 -19.50
C LYS A 1115 -30.31 20.59 -18.09
N LYS A 1116 -31.25 21.53 -18.01
CA LYS A 1116 -31.80 21.97 -16.72
C LYS A 1116 -32.45 20.78 -15.97
N PRO A 1117 -32.20 20.62 -14.65
CA PRO A 1117 -32.86 19.59 -13.87
C PRO A 1117 -34.37 19.82 -13.79
N GLU A 1118 -35.16 18.73 -13.81
CA GLU A 1118 -36.59 18.79 -13.48
C GLU A 1118 -36.76 18.98 -11.96
N PRO A 1119 -37.91 19.50 -11.48
CA PRO A 1119 -38.16 19.65 -10.06
C PRO A 1119 -38.24 18.30 -9.33
N TRP A 1120 -37.48 18.19 -8.23
CA TRP A 1120 -37.54 17.07 -7.29
C TRP A 1120 -38.97 16.83 -6.77
N GLN A 1121 -39.41 15.58 -6.80
CA GLN A 1121 -40.70 15.16 -6.25
C GLN A 1121 -40.60 14.96 -4.74
N LYS A 1122 -41.61 15.41 -3.99
CA LYS A 1122 -41.68 15.27 -2.53
C LYS A 1122 -41.66 13.77 -2.11
N PRO A 1123 -41.16 13.44 -0.91
CA PRO A 1123 -41.31 12.09 -0.35
C PRO A 1123 -42.76 11.62 -0.34
N GLY A 1124 -42.98 10.32 -0.54
CA GLY A 1124 -44.32 9.74 -0.56
C GLY A 1124 -45.02 9.77 0.81
N ASP A 1125 -44.24 9.63 1.89
CA ASP A 1125 -44.71 9.82 3.25
C ASP A 1125 -44.78 11.31 3.60
N LYS A 1126 -45.97 11.77 4.00
CA LYS A 1126 -46.22 13.17 4.37
C LYS A 1126 -45.60 13.58 5.71
N SER A 1127 -45.14 12.63 6.53
CA SER A 1127 -44.37 12.90 7.74
C SER A 1127 -42.89 13.17 7.45
N ASP A 1128 -42.40 12.80 6.25
CA ASP A 1128 -41.01 12.93 5.85
C ASP A 1128 -40.69 14.32 5.25
N THR A 1129 -40.81 15.35 6.07
CA THR A 1129 -40.58 16.76 5.70
C THR A 1129 -39.12 17.22 5.90
N GLY A 1130 -38.28 16.36 6.51
CA GLY A 1130 -36.91 16.68 6.91
C GLY A 1130 -35.89 16.75 5.77
N ARG A 1131 -36.27 16.37 4.55
CA ARG A 1131 -35.33 16.20 3.44
C ARG A 1131 -34.78 17.52 2.90
N VAL A 1132 -33.46 17.64 2.92
CA VAL A 1132 -32.66 18.62 2.19
C VAL A 1132 -31.91 17.89 1.08
N HIS A 1133 -31.75 18.50 -0.10
CA HIS A 1133 -31.15 17.82 -1.25
C HIS A 1133 -30.26 18.74 -2.12
N PHE A 1134 -29.33 18.10 -2.85
CA PHE A 1134 -28.49 18.71 -3.87
C PHE A 1134 -28.14 17.66 -4.94
N GLN A 1135 -27.80 18.10 -6.16
CA GLN A 1135 -27.41 17.22 -7.26
C GLN A 1135 -26.13 17.71 -7.95
N PHE A 1136 -25.37 16.75 -8.48
CA PHE A 1136 -24.25 16.96 -9.40
C PHE A 1136 -24.61 16.31 -10.75
N LEU A 1137 -24.69 17.12 -11.80
CA LEU A 1137 -25.04 16.73 -13.17
C LEU A 1137 -23.76 16.60 -14.00
N GLY A 1138 -23.13 15.43 -13.94
CA GLY A 1138 -21.85 15.14 -14.59
C GLY A 1138 -20.65 15.46 -13.72
N LEU A 1139 -19.50 14.85 -14.04
CA LEU A 1139 -18.23 15.04 -13.31
C LEU A 1139 -17.75 16.50 -13.28
N ASP A 1140 -18.19 17.33 -14.23
CA ASP A 1140 -17.64 18.66 -14.41
C ASP A 1140 -18.15 19.70 -13.40
N GLU A 1141 -19.28 19.44 -12.73
CA GLU A 1141 -19.78 20.23 -11.60
C GLU A 1141 -19.04 19.95 -10.27
N ILE A 1142 -18.18 18.93 -10.22
CA ILE A 1142 -17.47 18.52 -9.00
C ILE A 1142 -16.11 19.24 -8.95
N ALA A 1143 -16.05 20.32 -8.17
CA ALA A 1143 -14.98 21.31 -8.22
C ALA A 1143 -13.63 20.82 -7.66
N CYS A 1144 -13.64 19.91 -6.68
CA CYS A 1144 -12.39 19.41 -6.09
C CYS A 1144 -11.56 18.55 -7.08
N LEU A 1145 -12.18 17.96 -8.10
CA LEU A 1145 -11.51 17.04 -9.02
C LEU A 1145 -10.63 17.77 -10.04
N SER A 1146 -9.32 17.48 -10.02
CA SER A 1146 -8.40 17.88 -11.10
C SER A 1146 -8.76 17.24 -12.45
N ASP A 1147 -8.39 17.88 -13.57
CA ASP A 1147 -8.65 17.38 -14.94
C ASP A 1147 -8.21 15.92 -15.16
N LYS A 1148 -7.08 15.54 -14.54
CA LYS A 1148 -6.57 14.17 -14.57
C LYS A 1148 -7.44 13.20 -13.80
N MET A 1149 -7.90 13.57 -12.61
CA MET A 1149 -8.85 12.76 -11.85
C MET A 1149 -10.19 12.67 -12.56
N ARG A 1150 -10.73 13.76 -13.11
CA ARG A 1150 -11.93 13.74 -13.96
C ARG A 1150 -11.75 12.77 -15.12
N THR A 1151 -10.58 12.78 -15.77
CA THR A 1151 -10.25 11.85 -16.86
C THR A 1151 -10.19 10.39 -16.40
N ALA A 1152 -9.50 10.09 -15.30
CA ALA A 1152 -9.40 8.73 -14.76
C ALA A 1152 -10.76 8.20 -14.27
N ILE A 1153 -11.54 9.02 -13.57
CA ILE A 1153 -12.91 8.68 -13.14
C ILE A 1153 -13.81 8.47 -14.36
N ARG A 1154 -13.68 9.30 -15.40
CA ARG A 1154 -14.42 9.11 -16.66
C ARG A 1154 -14.12 7.74 -17.28
N LYS A 1155 -12.85 7.29 -17.30
CA LYS A 1155 -12.50 5.92 -17.74
C LYS A 1155 -13.17 4.86 -16.86
N LEU A 1156 -13.15 5.01 -15.53
CA LEU A 1156 -13.75 4.07 -14.57
C LEU A 1156 -15.26 3.94 -14.79
N ILE A 1157 -16.00 5.05 -14.87
CA ILE A 1157 -17.46 4.98 -15.02
C ILE A 1157 -17.91 4.53 -16.42
N THR A 1158 -17.04 4.62 -17.42
CA THR A 1158 -17.22 4.05 -18.77
C THR A 1158 -16.53 2.69 -18.94
N ALA A 1159 -15.93 2.13 -17.88
CA ALA A 1159 -15.40 0.78 -17.92
C ALA A 1159 -16.59 -0.18 -18.01
N VAL A 1160 -16.55 -1.02 -19.04
CA VAL A 1160 -17.45 -2.14 -19.28
C VAL A 1160 -16.50 -3.31 -19.55
N PRO A 1161 -16.77 -4.53 -19.05
CA PRO A 1161 -16.00 -5.71 -19.40
C PRO A 1161 -15.83 -5.85 -20.91
N GLU A 1162 -14.80 -6.58 -21.32
CA GLU A 1162 -14.57 -6.86 -22.73
C GLU A 1162 -15.79 -7.53 -23.38
N ASP A 1163 -16.60 -6.72 -24.05
CA ASP A 1163 -17.58 -7.20 -25.01
C ASP A 1163 -16.82 -7.98 -26.08
N LEU A 1164 -17.02 -9.29 -26.11
CA LEU A 1164 -16.43 -10.22 -27.07
C LEU A 1164 -16.66 -9.76 -28.52
N SER A 1165 -17.66 -8.92 -28.78
CA SER A 1165 -17.87 -8.30 -30.09
C SER A 1165 -16.71 -7.38 -30.53
N LYS A 1166 -15.99 -6.74 -29.59
CA LYS A 1166 -14.88 -5.83 -29.86
C LYS A 1166 -13.55 -6.54 -30.14
N LEU A 1167 -13.35 -7.75 -29.61
CA LEU A 1167 -12.17 -8.59 -29.86
C LEU A 1167 -12.14 -9.20 -31.27
N HIS A 1168 -13.30 -9.22 -31.95
CA HIS A 1168 -13.44 -9.82 -33.27
C HIS A 1168 -13.73 -8.78 -34.36
N ASN A 1169 -13.22 -9.00 -35.57
CA ASN A 1169 -13.49 -8.14 -36.71
C ASN A 1169 -14.94 -8.31 -37.20
N LEU A 1170 -15.87 -7.54 -36.61
CA LEU A 1170 -17.31 -7.60 -36.85
C LEU A 1170 -17.75 -7.37 -38.31
N LYS A 1171 -16.84 -6.99 -39.22
CA LYS A 1171 -17.11 -6.96 -40.66
C LYS A 1171 -17.42 -8.35 -41.23
N VAL A 1172 -16.93 -9.42 -40.61
CA VAL A 1172 -17.24 -10.80 -41.01
C VAL A 1172 -18.62 -11.20 -40.48
N ALA A 1173 -19.59 -11.39 -41.37
CA ALA A 1173 -20.97 -11.69 -41.03
C ALA A 1173 -21.12 -13.01 -40.23
N HIS A 1174 -20.29 -14.02 -40.53
CA HIS A 1174 -20.25 -15.28 -39.79
C HIS A 1174 -19.88 -15.06 -38.33
N THR A 1175 -18.77 -14.39 -38.05
CA THR A 1175 -18.30 -14.11 -36.67
C THR A 1175 -19.32 -13.28 -35.90
N ARG A 1176 -19.93 -12.28 -36.54
CA ARG A 1176 -21.02 -11.48 -35.95
C ARG A 1176 -22.26 -12.34 -35.61
N GLY A 1177 -22.61 -13.30 -36.47
CA GLY A 1177 -23.70 -14.25 -36.23
C GLY A 1177 -23.39 -15.26 -35.12
N TRP A 1178 -22.14 -15.74 -35.07
CA TRP A 1178 -21.65 -16.63 -34.02
C TRP A 1178 -21.66 -15.96 -32.64
N ILE A 1179 -21.09 -14.75 -32.50
CA ILE A 1179 -21.13 -13.98 -31.25
C ILE A 1179 -22.57 -13.75 -30.80
N LYS A 1180 -23.49 -13.36 -31.72
CA LYS A 1180 -24.92 -13.20 -31.38
C LYS A 1180 -25.60 -14.49 -30.93
N ASN A 1181 -25.18 -15.66 -31.42
CA ASN A 1181 -25.72 -16.96 -31.01
C ASN A 1181 -25.15 -17.42 -29.66
N VAL A 1182 -23.85 -17.22 -29.41
CA VAL A 1182 -23.18 -17.59 -28.15
C VAL A 1182 -23.61 -16.65 -27.02
N ALA A 1183 -23.59 -15.34 -27.27
CA ALA A 1183 -24.03 -14.32 -26.32
C ALA A 1183 -25.56 -14.15 -26.23
N ARG A 1184 -26.36 -15.03 -26.86
CA ARG A 1184 -27.84 -14.86 -26.91
C ARG A 1184 -28.52 -14.79 -25.54
N HIS A 1185 -27.87 -15.34 -24.50
CA HIS A 1185 -28.34 -15.29 -23.11
C HIS A 1185 -27.57 -14.26 -22.25
N TYR A 1186 -26.44 -13.73 -22.71
CA TYR A 1186 -25.60 -12.77 -21.94
C TYR A 1186 -26.31 -11.42 -21.71
N HIS A 1187 -27.34 -11.12 -22.51
CA HIS A 1187 -28.23 -9.97 -22.32
C HIS A 1187 -29.62 -10.33 -21.77
N MET A 1188 -29.86 -11.60 -21.40
CA MET A 1188 -31.04 -11.93 -20.59
C MET A 1188 -30.73 -11.60 -19.14
N THR A 1189 -31.26 -10.46 -18.70
CA THR A 1189 -31.28 -10.08 -17.28
C THR A 1189 -31.75 -11.25 -16.42
N LEU A 1190 -31.13 -11.40 -15.25
CA LEU A 1190 -31.58 -12.31 -14.19
C LEU A 1190 -33.11 -12.18 -14.04
N PRO A 1191 -33.86 -13.31 -13.98
CA PRO A 1191 -35.29 -13.22 -13.75
C PRO A 1191 -35.53 -12.48 -12.42
N PRO A 1192 -36.47 -11.53 -12.37
CA PRO A 1192 -36.73 -10.81 -11.14
C PRO A 1192 -37.08 -11.80 -10.04
N VAL A 1193 -36.41 -11.67 -8.90
CA VAL A 1193 -36.74 -12.40 -7.67
C VAL A 1193 -38.26 -12.26 -7.46
N PRO A 1194 -39.02 -13.35 -7.27
CA PRO A 1194 -40.47 -13.25 -7.17
C PRO A 1194 -40.84 -12.27 -6.06
N GLN A 1195 -41.54 -11.20 -6.44
CA GLN A 1195 -42.07 -10.24 -5.47
C GLN A 1195 -43.04 -10.99 -4.54
N GLN A 1196 -42.58 -11.33 -3.34
CA GLN A 1196 -43.49 -11.57 -2.23
C GLN A 1196 -44.22 -10.24 -2.00
N ARG A 1197 -45.44 -10.16 -2.52
CA ARG A 1197 -46.34 -9.05 -2.20
C ARG A 1197 -46.50 -9.04 -0.68
N PRO A 1198 -46.30 -7.91 0.00
CA PRO A 1198 -46.52 -7.85 1.45
C PRO A 1198 -47.98 -8.17 1.74
N ASP A 1199 -48.21 -9.06 2.70
CA ASP A 1199 -49.55 -9.36 3.21
C ASP A 1199 -50.22 -8.07 3.68
N GLN A 1200 -51.23 -7.61 2.95
CA GLN A 1200 -52.10 -6.54 3.43
C GLN A 1200 -52.88 -7.06 4.64
N LYS A 1201 -52.37 -6.78 5.85
CA LYS A 1201 -53.16 -6.82 7.09
C LYS A 1201 -54.24 -5.74 7.05
N SER A 1202 -55.29 -6.01 6.27
CA SER A 1202 -56.52 -5.26 6.24
C SER A 1202 -57.29 -5.47 7.54
N THR A 1203 -57.13 -4.53 8.47
CA THR A 1203 -57.97 -4.46 9.67
C THR A 1203 -59.25 -3.69 9.36
N LYS A 1204 -60.38 -4.39 9.12
CA LYS A 1204 -61.71 -3.91 9.54
C LYS A 1204 -62.84 -4.95 9.49
N ARG A 1205 -63.39 -5.16 10.70
CA ARG A 1205 -64.82 -5.31 11.04
C ARG A 1205 -65.69 -6.28 10.23
N THR A 1206 -66.01 -7.38 10.92
CA THR A 1206 -67.25 -8.13 10.83
C THR A 1206 -68.52 -7.24 10.81
N GLY A 1207 -69.50 -7.64 10.00
CA GLY A 1207 -70.84 -7.06 9.93
C GLY A 1207 -71.67 -7.83 8.90
N PRO A 1208 -72.59 -8.74 9.32
CA PRO A 1208 -73.29 -9.66 8.42
C PRO A 1208 -74.65 -9.14 7.97
N SER A 1209 -75.36 -9.95 7.16
CA SER A 1209 -76.71 -9.69 6.61
C SER A 1209 -76.74 -8.53 5.60
N ASP A 1210 -77.69 -8.42 4.67
CA ASP A 1210 -78.71 -9.30 4.08
C ASP A 1210 -79.06 -8.50 2.79
N ARG A 1211 -79.46 -8.99 1.62
CA ARG A 1211 -80.25 -10.15 1.18
C ARG A 1211 -80.33 -10.01 -0.36
N THR A 1212 -80.91 -10.99 -1.07
CA THR A 1212 -81.70 -10.81 -2.32
C THR A 1212 -81.16 -9.84 -3.41
N ASN A 1213 -80.84 -10.25 -4.64
CA ASN A 1213 -81.52 -11.26 -5.45
C ASN A 1213 -80.74 -11.64 -6.73
N THR A 1214 -81.03 -12.84 -7.25
CA THR A 1214 -80.87 -13.25 -8.67
C THR A 1214 -79.49 -13.21 -9.34
N PRO A 1215 -78.71 -14.30 -9.30
CA PRO A 1215 -77.71 -14.59 -10.32
C PRO A 1215 -78.40 -15.17 -11.56
N LYS A 1216 -78.61 -14.31 -12.57
CA LYS A 1216 -78.67 -14.71 -13.98
C LYS A 1216 -77.22 -14.88 -14.51
N SER A 1217 -76.41 -15.81 -14.01
CA SER A 1217 -76.40 -17.17 -14.57
C SER A 1217 -75.59 -17.28 -15.88
N PRO A 1218 -74.98 -18.44 -16.24
CA PRO A 1218 -74.45 -18.70 -17.59
C PRO A 1218 -75.52 -19.36 -18.51
N LYS A 1219 -76.44 -18.59 -19.08
CA LYS A 1219 -77.72 -18.29 -18.39
C LYS A 1219 -78.55 -19.40 -17.67
N ARG A 1220 -78.00 -20.58 -17.27
CA ARG A 1220 -77.80 -21.02 -15.85
C ARG A 1220 -76.94 -22.26 -15.63
N ILE A 1221 -76.56 -22.42 -14.34
CA ILE A 1221 -75.89 -23.54 -13.66
C ILE A 1221 -74.43 -23.25 -13.24
N ARG A 1222 -74.30 -22.88 -11.96
CA ARG A 1222 -73.21 -23.24 -11.05
C ARG A 1222 -73.82 -24.29 -10.12
N LEU A 1223 -73.05 -25.28 -9.69
CA LEU A 1223 -73.14 -26.13 -8.47
C LEU A 1223 -72.22 -27.34 -8.79
N SER A 1224 -71.05 -27.46 -8.16
CA SER A 1224 -70.79 -27.89 -6.77
C SER A 1224 -70.55 -29.42 -6.71
N GLU A 1225 -70.02 -30.00 -5.64
CA GLU A 1225 -69.71 -29.51 -4.28
C GLU A 1225 -68.46 -30.24 -3.74
N GLU A 1226 -67.69 -29.57 -2.89
CA GLU A 1226 -67.00 -30.10 -1.69
C GLU A 1226 -66.16 -31.39 -1.76
N HIS A 1227 -64.85 -31.26 -1.52
CA HIS A 1227 -64.31 -31.04 -0.17
C HIS A 1227 -63.10 -30.09 -0.18
#